data_AF-A0A0V0RQH5-F1
#
_entry.id   AF-A0A0V0RQH5-F1
#
_cell.length_a   1.000
_cell.length_b   1.000
_cell.length_c   1.000
_cell.angle_alpha   90.00
_cell.angle_beta   90.00
_cell.angle_gamma   90.00
#
_symmetry.space_group_name_H-M   'P 1'
#
loop_
_entity.id
_entity.type
_entity.pdbx_description
1 polymer ?
#
loop_
_entity_poly.entity_id
_entity_poly.type
_entity_poly.pdbx_seq_one_letter_code
_entity_poly.pdbx_strand_id
1 'polypeptide(L)'
;MGKSKNKYKHLAGLDKGTKLLVQTGVLKERPPGIPFPVRGKKNNSKRNLRKQKAETVDCTEEIPNKASVNSVVLQKKDGKQEFLNAINQKNCDEISMPSSETSTTSLKVERNNNNNKLTNDGVKSEDDYLSPMGKQNNSFDSSSQLSNANKSGSCEIQFSVNFKARKQQRKLDLKTRLCSKLQGSYFRWINEMLYTSSSEEVAKLFSEDPHSFAKYHEGYELQVSKWPVNPLDMLVNWFQKKPKTWIVSDMGCGNAKLQSLIKQKVYSFDFVALNPNVIACDMSHVPLSDENVDVCIFSLSLMGSNIADYILESNRILRIDGILIIIEILSRFQSLRKFRKAVENFGFEFKQQNLIKNYFIWFKFLKKGRPQKTRAILYKAPGQATGKIIEATDAARDWQDGAQPLNNNAQHSFATALQHVVGDNPNVKFLAYNNAPPGVPSIKTKSNSKGVIILSTTTDSAAWIVHTVPGFPAAKTGYNWPLAENARGHLLICLTISESQINAIAASLLLVQPVIYYNDIPKTETAAMPYFNKLAEGKTSTLPPFTSRQTIRTQSANPLTVHIYSKSESSKYEIYKKVIVKVLKKTIKVWSRRDSKLKGDCRGSQRHIRLIKSPAVVRDHNTYLELDITNWAVSDPGNLFCHIDKPYFKNQTREPAMAICIDNNEIFARFNEIAAQMLKFFELFALFFFVRLSHSQTSTCQNKQVYKAPGQDTGKIIFATVAGAWDDGAQPLSNVNQHSFAKTLEDVVRNQNNIKFLAYNNAPPGVPNVNTKSNSKGVMILSTAANSAAWIVHTVPGFPTARTPYSWPVAENARGHLLICLTISKSQINVIAASLLLVQPMVHYNDIPETETAGMPYFNKLAEGKIPTVPPFTSRRSISTENARGPVAVHIYSKSESSKYEIYKKVIVKVLKKTIKVWSRRDNILKGDCRGSQKHIRLIKSPAAINGHNTNLEADITNWAVSDPGSIFCHIDKPYFKNQTREPAMAICIENNEIFARFNEIAAQVEDCPQ
;
A
#
# COMPACT_ATOMS: atom_id res chain seq x y z
N MET A 1 22.08 26.24 34.41
CA MET A 1 21.69 25.92 33.02
C MET A 1 21.10 24.51 32.99
N GLY A 2 20.27 24.16 32.00
CA GLY A 2 19.77 22.78 31.84
C GLY A 2 20.89 21.84 31.35
N LYS A 3 20.83 20.55 31.75
CA LYS A 3 21.77 19.54 31.24
C LYS A 3 21.53 19.33 29.74
N SER A 4 22.54 19.61 28.91
CA SER A 4 22.43 19.51 27.44
C SER A 4 22.10 18.09 27.00
N LYS A 5 21.12 17.95 26.10
CA LYS A 5 20.87 16.71 25.34
C LYS A 5 21.51 16.91 23.96
N ASN A 6 22.35 15.96 23.52
CA ASN A 6 23.08 16.04 22.26
C ASN A 6 22.15 16.24 21.06
N LYS A 7 22.12 17.46 20.49
CA LYS A 7 21.12 17.89 19.52
C LYS A 7 21.37 17.34 18.11
N TYR A 8 22.55 17.53 17.54
CA TYR A 8 22.84 17.12 16.16
C TYR A 8 23.01 15.59 15.95
N LYS A 9 22.49 14.75 16.87
CA LYS A 9 22.55 13.27 16.83
C LYS A 9 21.69 12.66 15.71
N HIS A 10 20.88 13.47 15.05
CA HIS A 10 20.09 13.13 13.86
C HIS A 10 20.97 13.22 12.60
N LEU A 11 21.63 14.37 12.37
CA LEU A 11 22.66 14.55 11.34
C LEU A 11 23.85 13.59 11.53
N ALA A 12 24.28 13.40 12.79
CA ALA A 12 25.48 12.65 13.16
C ALA A 12 25.16 11.19 13.51
N GLY A 13 25.01 10.34 12.49
CA GLY A 13 24.78 8.91 12.66
C GLY A 13 25.77 8.23 13.63
N LEU A 14 25.24 7.35 14.49
CA LEU A 14 25.90 6.64 15.60
C LEU A 14 26.38 7.53 16.77
N ASP A 15 25.91 7.18 17.98
CA ASP A 15 26.87 6.78 19.02
C ASP A 15 26.26 5.79 20.02
N LYS A 16 27.13 4.98 20.62
CA LYS A 16 26.88 3.93 21.61
C LYS A 16 26.19 4.53 22.84
N GLY A 17 25.04 3.98 23.23
CA GLY A 17 24.26 4.57 24.33
C GLY A 17 22.80 4.12 24.43
N THR A 18 22.51 2.87 24.08
CA THR A 18 21.20 2.26 24.31
C THR A 18 21.45 0.89 24.92
N LYS A 19 20.99 0.65 26.17
CA LYS A 19 21.07 -0.68 26.79
C LYS A 19 20.40 -1.69 25.85
N LEU A 20 21.02 -2.86 25.70
CA LEU A 20 20.56 -3.91 24.80
C LEU A 20 19.29 -4.57 25.36
N LEU A 21 18.15 -3.89 25.22
CA LEU A 21 16.84 -4.44 25.54
C LEU A 21 16.42 -5.40 24.40
N VAL A 22 17.15 -6.51 24.33
CA VAL A 22 16.84 -7.64 23.49
C VAL A 22 15.51 -8.21 23.98
N GLN A 23 14.41 -7.82 23.35
CA GLN A 23 13.16 -8.55 23.47
C GLN A 23 13.28 -9.86 22.69
N THR A 24 14.01 -10.82 23.27
CA THR A 24 13.91 -12.24 22.98
C THR A 24 12.48 -12.67 23.27
N GLY A 25 11.63 -12.60 22.24
CA GLY A 25 10.26 -13.12 22.24
C GLY A 25 10.22 -14.65 22.26
N VAL A 26 10.90 -15.27 23.22
CA VAL A 26 10.85 -16.70 23.48
C VAL A 26 9.46 -17.01 24.04
N LEU A 27 8.71 -17.86 23.34
CA LEU A 27 7.57 -18.54 23.94
C LEU A 27 8.13 -19.49 25.00
N LYS A 28 7.87 -19.21 26.28
CA LYS A 28 8.26 -20.11 27.37
C LYS A 28 7.51 -21.43 27.23
N GLU A 29 8.24 -22.50 26.95
CA GLU A 29 7.76 -23.86 27.14
C GLU A 29 7.74 -24.19 28.65
N ARG A 30 6.93 -25.17 29.05
CA ARG A 30 6.95 -25.73 30.41
C ARG A 30 7.98 -26.86 30.49
N PRO A 31 8.64 -27.09 31.64
CA PRO A 31 9.49 -28.27 31.83
C PRO A 31 8.70 -29.58 31.71
N PRO A 32 9.30 -30.66 31.18
CA PRO A 32 8.72 -32.00 31.21
C PRO A 32 8.95 -32.69 32.56
N GLY A 33 8.03 -33.59 32.94
CA GLY A 33 8.23 -34.56 34.02
C GLY A 33 7.32 -34.38 35.25
N ILE A 34 6.19 -35.10 35.26
CA ILE A 34 5.48 -35.69 36.41
C ILE A 34 4.38 -36.62 35.84
N PRO A 35 4.03 -37.77 36.46
CA PRO A 35 3.21 -38.81 35.79
C PRO A 35 1.71 -38.54 35.71
N PHE A 36 1.02 -39.28 34.83
CA PHE A 36 -0.44 -39.33 34.73
C PHE A 36 -1.09 -40.21 35.82
N PRO A 37 -2.15 -39.73 36.50
CA PRO A 37 -3.19 -40.57 37.09
C PRO A 37 -4.21 -41.04 36.03
N VAL A 38 -4.98 -42.09 36.35
CA VAL A 38 -5.69 -42.91 35.34
C VAL A 38 -7.21 -43.04 35.62
N ARG A 39 -8.02 -42.96 34.54
CA ARG A 39 -9.45 -43.34 34.40
C ARG A 39 -10.51 -42.60 35.27
N GLY A 40 -11.56 -42.10 34.61
CA GLY A 40 -12.82 -41.67 35.24
C GLY A 40 -14.00 -41.69 34.26
N LYS A 41 -14.83 -42.75 34.28
CA LYS A 41 -15.97 -42.96 33.36
C LYS A 41 -17.17 -42.04 33.72
N LYS A 42 -17.84 -41.42 32.73
CA LYS A 42 -19.24 -41.77 32.31
C LYS A 42 -19.84 -40.79 31.27
N ASN A 43 -20.90 -41.27 30.60
CA ASN A 43 -21.64 -40.59 29.51
C ASN A 43 -22.91 -39.87 29.99
N ASN A 44 -23.46 -39.00 29.12
CA ASN A 44 -24.88 -38.61 29.02
C ASN A 44 -25.44 -37.70 30.17
N SER A 45 -26.55 -36.95 30.02
CA SER A 45 -27.60 -37.00 28.97
C SER A 45 -28.40 -35.67 28.80
N LYS A 46 -29.05 -35.51 27.63
CA LYS A 46 -30.25 -34.67 27.31
C LYS A 46 -30.08 -33.12 27.38
N ARG A 47 -30.71 -32.24 26.55
CA ARG A 47 -32.10 -32.07 25.99
C ARG A 47 -33.11 -31.69 27.08
N ASN A 48 -33.69 -30.48 27.18
CA ASN A 48 -34.67 -29.76 26.31
C ASN A 48 -35.00 -28.39 27.00
N LEU A 49 -35.75 -27.36 26.51
CA LEU A 49 -36.36 -26.91 25.24
C LEU A 49 -36.45 -25.33 25.25
N ARG A 50 -36.76 -24.57 24.18
CA ARG A 50 -38.06 -23.89 23.79
C ARG A 50 -38.92 -23.27 24.94
N LYS A 51 -39.66 -22.15 24.79
CA LYS A 51 -40.17 -21.43 23.58
C LYS A 51 -40.82 -20.04 23.87
N GLN A 52 -40.88 -19.14 22.86
CA GLN A 52 -41.98 -18.17 22.52
C GLN A 52 -42.35 -17.00 23.49
N LYS A 53 -42.99 -15.86 23.12
CA LYS A 53 -43.37 -15.19 21.82
C LYS A 53 -43.75 -13.68 22.08
N ALA A 54 -43.93 -12.87 21.00
CA ALA A 54 -44.70 -11.60 20.88
C ALA A 54 -44.10 -10.34 21.56
N GLU A 55 -44.15 -9.09 21.06
CA GLU A 55 -45.12 -8.28 20.24
C GLU A 55 -46.30 -7.74 21.10
N THR A 56 -46.72 -6.45 21.12
CA THR A 56 -46.36 -5.15 20.46
C THR A 56 -47.10 -3.98 21.19
N VAL A 57 -46.98 -2.71 20.74
CA VAL A 57 -47.74 -1.48 21.19
C VAL A 57 -47.18 -0.91 22.53
N ASP A 58 -46.71 0.33 22.75
CA ASP A 58 -46.99 1.73 22.31
C ASP A 58 -48.12 2.42 23.15
N CYS A 59 -48.22 3.73 23.43
CA CYS A 59 -47.69 4.98 22.82
C CYS A 59 -47.31 6.10 23.87
N THR A 60 -46.73 7.22 23.37
CA THR A 60 -46.72 8.64 23.85
C THR A 60 -46.71 9.08 25.34
N GLU A 61 -45.67 9.85 25.70
CA GLU A 61 -45.58 11.10 26.54
C GLU A 61 -46.43 11.25 27.84
N GLU A 62 -45.84 11.53 29.02
CA GLU A 62 -45.55 12.91 29.50
C GLU A 62 -44.48 13.02 30.64
N ILE A 63 -43.46 13.87 30.41
CA ILE A 63 -42.69 14.77 31.32
C ILE A 63 -42.16 14.23 32.72
N PRO A 64 -41.49 15.00 33.64
CA PRO A 64 -40.11 14.64 34.00
C PRO A 64 -39.81 14.42 35.51
N ASN A 65 -38.69 13.73 35.83
CA ASN A 65 -37.74 14.21 36.85
C ASN A 65 -36.36 13.51 36.90
N LYS A 66 -35.38 14.24 37.48
CA LYS A 66 -34.10 13.84 38.11
C LYS A 66 -33.23 12.73 37.49
N ALA A 67 -32.02 13.15 37.09
CA ALA A 67 -30.91 12.27 36.74
C ALA A 67 -30.26 11.59 37.95
N SER A 68 -29.64 10.43 37.73
CA SER A 68 -28.52 9.96 38.54
C SER A 68 -27.43 9.28 37.69
N VAL A 69 -26.20 9.74 37.91
CA VAL A 69 -24.90 9.06 37.76
C VAL A 69 -24.77 7.99 36.66
N ASN A 70 -23.98 8.32 35.63
CA ASN A 70 -23.10 7.34 34.98
C ASN A 70 -21.68 7.90 34.86
N SER A 71 -20.66 7.05 34.93
CA SER A 71 -19.30 7.47 35.27
C SER A 71 -18.52 8.15 34.13
N VAL A 72 -18.05 9.37 34.37
CA VAL A 72 -17.19 10.12 33.44
C VAL A 72 -15.72 9.99 33.84
N VAL A 73 -14.88 9.54 32.90
CA VAL A 73 -13.42 9.60 33.03
C VAL A 73 -12.97 11.04 32.80
N LEU A 74 -12.79 11.81 33.89
CA LEU A 74 -12.33 13.19 33.81
C LEU A 74 -10.87 13.27 33.33
N GLN A 75 -10.65 14.08 32.29
CA GLN A 75 -9.31 14.36 31.78
C GLN A 75 -8.56 15.29 32.75
N LYS A 76 -7.26 15.05 32.95
CA LYS A 76 -6.34 16.01 33.59
C LYS A 76 -5.37 16.56 32.54
N LYS A 77 -5.70 17.71 31.93
CA LYS A 77 -4.70 18.47 31.15
C LYS A 77 -4.90 19.98 31.05
N ASP A 78 -6.13 20.47 30.98
CA ASP A 78 -6.37 21.79 30.36
C ASP A 78 -6.16 22.99 31.30
N GLY A 79 -6.55 22.90 32.58
CA GLY A 79 -6.47 24.00 33.56
C GLY A 79 -5.07 24.51 33.93
N LYS A 80 -4.00 24.01 33.31
CA LYS A 80 -2.65 24.62 33.38
C LYS A 80 -2.38 25.59 32.22
N GLN A 81 -2.99 25.36 31.05
CA GLN A 81 -2.78 26.18 29.87
C GLN A 81 -3.54 27.51 29.99
N GLU A 82 -4.80 27.46 30.44
CA GLU A 82 -5.63 28.65 30.70
C GLU A 82 -4.98 29.59 31.72
N PHE A 83 -4.40 29.04 32.80
CA PHE A 83 -3.69 29.83 33.82
C PHE A 83 -2.42 30.53 33.28
N LEU A 84 -1.75 29.96 32.27
CA LEU A 84 -0.61 30.60 31.60
C LEU A 84 -1.11 31.69 30.63
N ASN A 85 -2.15 31.41 29.84
CA ASN A 85 -2.73 32.37 28.90
C ASN A 85 -3.29 33.61 29.63
N ALA A 86 -3.93 33.44 30.79
CA ALA A 86 -4.44 34.53 31.63
C ALA A 86 -3.33 35.43 32.22
N ILE A 87 -2.08 34.94 32.30
CA ILE A 87 -0.91 35.73 32.70
C ILE A 87 -0.30 36.45 31.49
N ASN A 88 -0.34 35.85 30.30
CA ASN A 88 0.24 36.43 29.08
C ASN A 88 -0.58 37.61 28.53
N GLN A 89 -1.90 37.65 28.74
CA GLN A 89 -2.77 38.73 28.21
C GLN A 89 -2.71 40.06 29.00
N LYS A 90 -2.06 40.10 30.17
CA LYS A 90 -1.91 41.33 30.96
C LYS A 90 -0.44 41.73 31.05
N ASN A 91 -0.12 42.97 30.67
CA ASN A 91 1.17 43.57 31.00
C ASN A 91 1.38 43.50 32.52
N CYS A 92 2.63 43.31 32.96
CA CYS A 92 2.94 43.20 34.40
C CYS A 92 2.46 44.43 35.19
N ASP A 93 2.24 45.57 34.55
CA ASP A 93 1.79 46.82 35.17
C ASP A 93 0.33 46.78 35.65
N GLU A 94 -0.59 46.12 34.93
CA GLU A 94 -2.05 46.16 35.19
C GLU A 94 -2.55 45.18 36.28
N ILE A 95 -1.66 44.43 36.93
CA ILE A 95 -2.06 43.48 37.98
C ILE A 95 -2.38 44.23 39.29
N SER A 96 -3.64 44.65 39.43
CA SER A 96 -4.28 44.91 40.72
C SER A 96 -4.71 43.59 41.39
N MET A 97 -4.79 43.58 42.72
CA MET A 97 -5.33 42.45 43.49
C MET A 97 -6.69 42.83 44.07
N PRO A 98 -7.69 41.93 44.06
CA PRO A 98 -8.95 42.17 44.75
C PRO A 98 -8.74 42.39 46.26
N SER A 99 -9.45 43.37 46.81
CA SER A 99 -9.63 43.50 48.26
C SER A 99 -10.62 42.44 48.75
N SER A 100 -10.21 41.74 49.80
CA SER A 100 -11.04 41.03 50.78
C SER A 100 -12.56 40.97 50.56
N GLU A 101 -13.08 39.76 50.38
CA GLU A 101 -14.36 39.40 50.99
C GLU A 101 -14.31 37.96 51.51
N THR A 102 -15.06 37.69 52.58
CA THR A 102 -14.90 36.50 53.43
C THR A 102 -16.20 35.74 53.60
N SER A 103 -16.20 34.45 53.24
CA SER A 103 -17.19 33.49 53.72
C SER A 103 -16.53 32.13 53.95
N THR A 104 -16.83 31.52 55.09
CA THR A 104 -16.14 30.32 55.60
C THR A 104 -16.95 29.06 55.39
N THR A 105 -16.27 27.95 55.11
CA THR A 105 -16.71 26.64 55.62
C THR A 105 -15.49 25.79 55.94
N SER A 106 -15.55 25.01 57.01
CA SER A 106 -14.37 24.42 57.66
C SER A 106 -14.44 22.91 57.75
N LEU A 107 -13.27 22.26 57.65
CA LEU A 107 -13.04 20.92 58.18
C LEU A 107 -11.80 20.97 59.07
N LYS A 108 -11.93 20.39 60.27
CA LYS A 108 -10.90 20.43 61.32
C LYS A 108 -9.80 19.40 61.04
N VAL A 109 -8.59 19.70 61.53
CA VAL A 109 -7.51 18.72 61.69
C VAL A 109 -7.25 18.56 63.18
N GLU A 110 -7.43 17.34 63.70
CA GLU A 110 -7.00 16.97 65.05
C GLU A 110 -5.65 16.25 65.01
N ARG A 111 -4.95 16.22 66.16
CA ARG A 111 -3.54 15.82 66.29
C ARG A 111 -3.38 14.62 67.22
N ASN A 112 -2.44 13.74 66.88
CA ASN A 112 -1.21 13.42 67.67
C ASN A 112 -0.49 12.21 67.01
N ASN A 113 0.84 12.21 66.79
CA ASN A 113 1.93 12.02 67.76
C ASN A 113 1.82 10.68 68.52
N ASN A 114 2.76 9.73 68.45
CA ASN A 114 4.20 9.89 68.73
C ASN A 114 5.13 8.74 68.21
N ASN A 115 6.39 9.12 67.92
CA ASN A 115 7.69 8.48 68.26
C ASN A 115 8.17 7.09 67.75
N ASN A 116 9.49 7.07 67.46
CA ASN A 116 10.50 5.99 67.63
C ASN A 116 10.48 4.78 66.65
N LYS A 117 11.65 4.20 66.24
CA LYS A 117 13.08 4.55 66.41
C LYS A 117 13.91 4.01 65.21
N LEU A 118 15.18 4.44 65.08
CA LEU A 118 16.12 3.98 64.05
C LEU A 118 16.61 2.53 64.25
N THR A 119 17.00 1.89 63.14
CA THR A 119 18.24 1.10 63.04
C THR A 119 19.08 1.60 61.85
N ASN A 120 20.39 1.31 61.88
CA ASN A 120 21.41 1.88 60.99
C ASN A 120 22.03 0.83 60.03
N ASP A 121 23.08 1.26 59.33
CA ASP A 121 24.14 0.47 58.67
C ASP A 121 23.80 -0.16 57.30
N GLY A 122 24.73 -0.15 56.32
CA GLY A 122 26.09 0.42 56.28
C GLY A 122 26.74 0.26 54.89
N VAL A 123 28.01 0.66 54.71
CA VAL A 123 28.81 0.92 53.46
C VAL A 123 28.90 2.45 53.23
N LYS A 124 29.98 3.19 53.57
CA LYS A 124 31.45 2.96 53.66
C LYS A 124 32.15 2.56 52.35
N SER A 125 33.23 3.20 51.90
CA SER A 125 33.84 4.50 52.26
C SER A 125 34.98 4.86 51.26
N GLU A 126 35.54 6.09 51.36
CA GLU A 126 36.95 6.48 51.07
C GLU A 126 37.54 6.26 49.63
N ASP A 127 38.43 7.09 49.07
CA ASP A 127 38.84 8.47 49.43
C ASP A 127 39.57 9.22 48.26
N ASP A 128 40.02 10.45 48.55
CA ASP A 128 41.12 11.23 47.91
C ASP A 128 40.94 11.84 46.48
N TYR A 129 41.57 12.97 46.12
CA TYR A 129 42.60 13.80 46.82
C TYR A 129 42.43 15.32 46.55
N LEU A 130 43.05 16.14 47.42
CA LEU A 130 43.59 17.50 47.20
C LEU A 130 42.63 18.71 47.03
N SER A 131 42.64 19.57 48.07
CA SER A 131 42.40 21.04 47.99
C SER A 131 43.72 21.80 48.21
N PRO A 132 43.86 23.04 47.72
CA PRO A 132 43.79 24.26 48.58
C PRO A 132 43.12 25.43 47.82
N MET A 133 42.91 26.68 48.28
CA MET A 133 42.81 27.46 49.55
C MET A 133 42.10 28.78 49.14
N GLY A 134 41.54 29.68 49.95
CA GLY A 134 41.27 29.92 51.38
C GLY A 134 40.34 31.16 51.44
N LYS A 135 39.92 31.79 52.55
CA LYS A 135 40.14 31.73 54.00
C LYS A 135 38.73 31.72 54.66
N GLN A 136 38.44 31.04 55.76
CA GLN A 136 38.75 31.43 57.16
C GLN A 136 38.46 32.90 57.53
N ASN A 137 37.78 33.23 58.65
CA ASN A 137 36.91 32.40 59.52
C ASN A 137 36.10 33.28 60.51
N ASN A 138 35.31 32.64 61.39
CA ASN A 138 34.72 33.14 62.66
C ASN A 138 33.52 34.13 62.52
N SER A 139 32.29 33.88 63.01
CA SER A 139 31.75 33.52 64.36
C SER A 139 31.66 34.73 65.32
N PHE A 140 30.81 34.83 66.35
CA PHE A 140 29.77 34.00 67.03
C PHE A 140 28.40 34.74 66.93
N ASP A 141 27.23 34.32 67.44
CA ASP A 141 26.57 33.02 67.75
C ASP A 141 25.12 33.35 68.24
N SER A 142 24.32 32.32 68.44
CA SER A 142 23.02 32.24 69.14
C SER A 142 22.91 33.18 70.36
N SER A 143 21.79 33.86 70.56
CA SER A 143 20.69 33.24 71.33
C SER A 143 19.39 34.07 71.31
N SER A 144 18.30 33.45 71.75
CA SER A 144 16.95 34.01 71.79
C SER A 144 16.56 34.56 73.15
N GLN A 145 15.72 35.61 73.20
CA GLN A 145 14.56 35.65 74.10
C GLN A 145 13.48 36.62 73.61
N LEU A 146 12.23 36.37 74.03
CA LEU A 146 11.10 37.28 73.89
C LEU A 146 10.82 37.95 75.23
N SER A 147 10.51 39.25 75.23
CA SER A 147 9.45 39.85 76.06
C SER A 147 9.14 41.27 75.57
N ASN A 148 7.94 41.76 75.88
CA ASN A 148 7.46 43.09 75.49
C ASN A 148 7.52 44.06 76.67
N ALA A 149 7.81 45.33 76.39
CA ALA A 149 7.39 46.47 77.21
C ALA A 149 6.86 47.58 76.29
N ASN A 150 5.86 48.34 76.76
CA ASN A 150 5.13 49.36 76.00
C ASN A 150 5.32 50.75 76.61
N LYS A 151 4.85 51.78 75.88
CA LYS A 151 4.71 53.21 76.25
C LYS A 151 6.00 54.06 76.16
N SER A 152 5.95 55.34 75.78
CA SER A 152 4.87 56.13 75.12
C SER A 152 5.35 57.53 74.74
N GLY A 153 4.98 58.05 73.56
CA GLY A 153 4.86 59.48 73.20
C GLY A 153 6.10 60.39 73.34
N SER A 154 6.43 61.30 72.43
CA SER A 154 5.97 61.59 71.06
C SER A 154 7.23 62.02 70.26
N CYS A 155 7.27 62.00 68.93
CA CYS A 155 6.51 62.88 68.05
C CYS A 155 6.25 62.18 66.70
N GLU A 156 5.02 62.29 66.20
CA GLU A 156 4.67 61.76 64.88
C GLU A 156 4.95 62.79 63.78
N ILE A 157 5.06 62.32 62.52
CA ILE A 157 5.44 63.05 61.28
C ILE A 157 6.93 62.87 60.88
N GLN A 158 7.27 61.63 60.48
CA GLN A 158 8.20 61.32 59.35
C GLN A 158 8.37 59.80 59.11
N PHE A 159 8.29 58.97 60.16
CA PHE A 159 8.55 57.52 60.05
C PHE A 159 7.49 56.72 59.26
N SER A 160 6.24 57.22 59.19
CA SER A 160 5.12 56.56 58.51
C SER A 160 5.29 56.48 56.99
N VAL A 161 5.93 57.48 56.38
CA VAL A 161 6.24 57.52 54.94
C VAL A 161 7.28 56.45 54.60
N ASN A 162 8.39 56.40 55.35
CA ASN A 162 9.54 55.56 55.01
C ASN A 162 9.25 54.05 55.19
N PHE A 163 8.39 53.67 56.14
CA PHE A 163 7.98 52.27 56.29
C PHE A 163 6.97 51.82 55.22
N LYS A 164 6.02 52.68 54.81
CA LYS A 164 5.14 52.41 53.66
C LYS A 164 5.94 52.33 52.37
N ALA A 165 6.85 53.29 52.13
CA ALA A 165 7.77 53.30 51.00
C ALA A 165 8.62 52.03 50.95
N ARG A 166 9.36 51.66 52.01
CA ARG A 166 10.15 50.42 52.04
C ARG A 166 9.30 49.15 51.86
N LYS A 167 8.05 49.12 52.34
CA LYS A 167 7.14 47.98 52.16
C LYS A 167 6.58 47.89 50.73
N GLN A 168 6.24 49.02 50.10
CA GLN A 168 5.89 49.09 48.68
C GLN A 168 7.10 48.78 47.78
N GLN A 169 8.27 49.33 48.08
CA GLN A 169 9.51 49.13 47.33
C GLN A 169 9.98 47.66 47.43
N ARG A 170 9.83 46.99 48.58
CA ARG A 170 9.99 45.53 48.68
C ARG A 170 8.90 44.75 47.93
N LYS A 171 7.66 45.23 47.88
CA LYS A 171 6.57 44.58 47.11
C LYS A 171 6.79 44.75 45.59
N LEU A 172 7.36 45.88 45.17
CA LEU A 172 7.75 46.21 43.80
C LEU A 172 8.98 45.42 43.37
N ASP A 173 10.05 45.40 44.18
CA ASP A 173 11.22 44.52 43.99
C ASP A 173 10.79 43.05 43.92
N LEU A 174 9.87 42.59 44.77
CA LEU A 174 9.31 41.24 44.66
C LEU A 174 8.50 41.03 43.38
N LYS A 175 7.64 41.98 42.98
CA LYS A 175 6.87 41.93 41.72
C LYS A 175 7.82 41.85 40.50
N THR A 176 8.83 42.71 40.45
CA THR A 176 9.86 42.73 39.41
C THR A 176 10.72 41.46 39.42
N ARG A 177 11.08 40.92 40.59
CA ARG A 177 11.78 39.62 40.71
C ARG A 177 10.91 38.43 40.30
N LEU A 178 9.59 38.50 40.43
CA LEU A 178 8.67 37.49 39.89
C LEU A 178 8.47 37.66 38.38
N CYS A 179 8.15 38.86 37.87
CA CYS A 179 8.00 39.10 36.43
C CYS A 179 9.28 38.71 35.66
N SER A 180 10.47 39.12 36.12
CA SER A 180 11.75 38.74 35.47
C SER A 180 12.07 37.24 35.55
N LYS A 181 11.71 36.55 36.65
CA LYS A 181 11.79 35.07 36.73
C LYS A 181 10.80 34.39 35.81
N LEU A 182 9.57 34.92 35.68
CA LEU A 182 8.52 34.40 34.79
C LEU A 182 8.95 34.57 33.32
N GLN A 183 9.34 35.78 32.90
CA GLN A 183 9.91 36.05 31.57
C GLN A 183 11.10 35.12 31.27
N GLY A 184 12.06 35.02 32.19
CA GLY A 184 13.23 34.13 32.05
C GLY A 184 12.93 32.63 32.08
N SER A 185 11.70 32.23 32.45
CA SER A 185 11.18 30.87 32.36
C SER A 185 10.36 30.63 31.10
N TYR A 186 9.56 31.61 30.68
CA TYR A 186 8.75 31.58 29.46
C TYR A 186 9.62 31.66 28.20
N PHE A 187 10.62 32.56 28.16
CA PHE A 187 11.67 32.54 27.11
C PHE A 187 12.35 31.18 27.00
N ARG A 188 12.69 30.56 28.14
CA ARG A 188 13.32 29.24 28.16
C ARG A 188 12.39 28.14 27.61
N TRP A 189 11.10 28.23 27.91
CA TRP A 189 10.09 27.32 27.39
C TRP A 189 9.90 27.48 25.88
N ILE A 190 9.71 28.71 25.36
CA ILE A 190 9.63 28.95 23.91
C ILE A 190 10.91 28.46 23.23
N ASN A 191 12.08 28.84 23.75
CA ASN A 191 13.38 28.39 23.22
C ASN A 191 13.52 26.85 23.25
N GLU A 192 12.93 26.13 24.22
CA GLU A 192 12.92 24.67 24.22
C GLU A 192 11.95 24.10 23.17
N MET A 193 10.75 24.68 23.02
CA MET A 193 9.79 24.31 21.95
C MET A 193 10.42 24.50 20.56
N LEU A 194 11.01 25.67 20.32
CA LEU A 194 11.80 26.01 19.13
C LEU A 194 13.02 25.09 18.90
N TYR A 195 13.43 24.23 19.84
CA TYR A 195 14.48 23.22 19.62
C TYR A 195 13.96 21.78 19.61
N THR A 196 12.67 21.56 19.83
CA THR A 196 12.05 20.21 19.95
C THR A 196 10.93 19.93 18.95
N SER A 197 10.34 20.98 18.36
CA SER A 197 9.24 20.89 17.39
C SER A 197 9.71 20.91 15.93
N SER A 198 8.80 20.67 14.97
CA SER A 198 9.02 20.97 13.53
C SER A 198 8.78 22.44 13.21
N SER A 199 9.20 22.90 12.02
CA SER A 199 8.89 24.26 11.57
C SER A 199 7.38 24.51 11.40
N GLU A 200 6.60 23.51 10.98
CA GLU A 200 5.13 23.56 10.93
C GLU A 200 4.49 23.77 12.31
N GLU A 201 4.95 23.04 13.33
CA GLU A 201 4.48 23.17 14.71
C GLU A 201 4.84 24.55 15.31
N VAL A 202 5.99 25.10 14.94
CA VAL A 202 6.45 26.43 15.35
C VAL A 202 5.67 27.55 14.67
N ALA A 203 5.42 27.44 13.35
CA ALA A 203 4.57 28.38 12.63
C ALA A 203 3.15 28.40 13.23
N LYS A 204 2.63 27.21 13.60
CA LYS A 204 1.35 27.12 14.30
C LYS A 204 1.39 27.83 15.66
N LEU A 205 2.40 27.58 16.50
CA LEU A 205 2.56 28.22 17.81
C LEU A 205 2.52 29.76 17.71
N PHE A 206 3.24 30.34 16.75
CA PHE A 206 3.25 31.80 16.54
C PHE A 206 1.98 32.35 15.89
N SER A 207 1.19 31.53 15.19
CA SER A 207 -0.16 31.90 14.73
C SER A 207 -1.20 31.88 15.85
N GLU A 208 -1.03 31.04 16.87
CA GLU A 208 -1.94 30.95 18.03
C GLU A 208 -1.59 31.97 19.14
N ASP A 209 -0.31 32.33 19.32
CA ASP A 209 0.17 33.40 20.21
C ASP A 209 1.21 34.29 19.50
N PRO A 210 0.79 35.35 18.77
CA PRO A 210 1.71 36.28 18.11
C PRO A 210 2.60 37.08 19.07
N HIS A 211 2.17 37.27 20.33
CA HIS A 211 2.98 37.98 21.33
C HIS A 211 4.16 37.13 21.81
N SER A 212 4.05 35.80 21.76
CA SER A 212 5.14 34.88 22.12
C SER A 212 6.41 35.11 21.27
N PHE A 213 6.29 35.49 20.00
CA PHE A 213 7.44 35.80 19.14
C PHE A 213 8.20 37.05 19.64
N ALA A 214 7.48 38.13 19.96
CA ALA A 214 8.07 39.33 20.53
C ALA A 214 8.73 39.04 21.90
N LYS A 215 8.08 38.23 22.75
CA LYS A 215 8.64 37.80 24.06
C LYS A 215 9.82 36.85 23.93
N TYR A 216 9.91 36.05 22.87
CA TYR A 216 11.10 35.28 22.54
C TYR A 216 12.29 36.21 22.24
N HIS A 217 12.10 37.24 21.40
CA HIS A 217 13.17 38.18 21.07
C HIS A 217 13.57 39.08 22.25
N GLU A 218 12.64 39.54 23.09
CA GLU A 218 12.95 40.23 24.36
C GLU A 218 13.88 39.36 25.24
N GLY A 219 13.53 38.08 25.43
CA GLY A 219 14.35 37.14 26.20
C GLY A 219 15.69 36.78 25.54
N TYR A 220 15.76 36.83 24.21
CA TYR A 220 16.96 36.55 23.41
C TYR A 220 17.99 37.68 23.51
N GLU A 221 17.60 38.95 23.39
CA GLU A 221 18.52 40.09 23.54
C GLU A 221 19.08 40.17 24.98
N LEU A 222 18.28 39.73 25.96
CA LEU A 222 18.72 39.49 27.34
C LEU A 222 19.65 38.26 27.51
N GLN A 223 19.86 37.42 26.48
CA GLN A 223 20.97 36.45 26.43
C GLN A 223 22.19 37.02 25.68
N VAL A 224 22.00 37.71 24.55
CA VAL A 224 23.08 38.27 23.72
C VAL A 224 23.99 39.18 24.56
N SER A 225 23.41 40.03 25.40
CA SER A 225 24.11 40.91 26.36
C SER A 225 24.96 40.18 27.42
N LYS A 226 24.91 38.85 27.48
CA LYS A 226 25.68 38.00 28.42
C LYS A 226 26.67 37.07 27.70
N TRP A 227 26.80 37.17 26.37
CA TRP A 227 27.73 36.35 25.60
C TRP A 227 29.12 37.02 25.47
N PRO A 228 30.21 36.24 25.42
CA PRO A 228 31.57 36.79 25.39
C PRO A 228 31.98 37.35 24.00
N VAL A 229 31.17 37.13 22.97
CA VAL A 229 31.21 37.67 21.60
C VAL A 229 29.78 37.62 21.06
N ASN A 230 29.38 38.57 20.21
CA ASN A 230 28.19 38.43 19.37
C ASN A 230 28.59 37.88 17.98
N PRO A 231 28.04 36.74 17.52
CA PRO A 231 28.32 36.20 16.18
C PRO A 231 28.10 37.17 15.02
N LEU A 232 27.16 38.11 15.16
CA LEU A 232 26.84 39.09 14.13
C LEU A 232 28.04 39.99 13.79
N ASP A 233 28.79 40.44 14.80
CA ASP A 233 29.96 41.31 14.64
C ASP A 233 31.02 40.63 13.76
N MET A 234 31.12 39.30 13.85
CA MET A 234 32.05 38.51 13.04
C MET A 234 31.60 38.36 11.58
N LEU A 235 30.29 38.25 11.34
CA LEU A 235 29.73 38.28 9.98
C LEU A 235 29.98 39.65 9.34
N VAL A 236 29.69 40.74 10.05
CA VAL A 236 29.92 42.11 9.58
C VAL A 236 31.40 42.33 9.20
N ASN A 237 32.34 41.98 10.09
CA ASN A 237 33.78 42.08 9.83
C ASN A 237 34.26 41.17 8.67
N TRP A 238 33.54 40.08 8.37
CA TRP A 238 33.83 39.22 7.22
C TRP A 238 33.32 39.83 5.90
N PHE A 239 32.10 40.38 5.89
CA PHE A 239 31.45 41.00 4.73
C PHE A 239 32.05 42.36 4.32
N GLN A 240 32.58 43.13 5.27
CA GLN A 240 33.39 44.33 4.97
C GLN A 240 34.55 44.03 4.00
N LYS A 241 35.04 42.78 3.99
CA LYS A 241 36.14 42.31 3.14
C LYS A 241 35.64 41.46 1.96
N LYS A 242 34.45 41.74 1.40
CA LYS A 242 33.83 41.02 0.26
C LYS A 242 33.24 42.00 -0.77
N PRO A 243 32.97 41.57 -2.02
CA PRO A 243 32.30 42.41 -3.01
C PRO A 243 30.96 42.95 -2.51
N LYS A 244 30.65 44.21 -2.85
CA LYS A 244 29.34 44.84 -2.54
C LYS A 244 28.20 44.25 -3.39
N THR A 245 28.54 43.68 -4.53
CA THR A 245 27.61 43.07 -5.51
C THR A 245 27.03 41.73 -5.07
N TRP A 246 27.57 41.12 -4.01
CA TRP A 246 27.06 39.84 -3.51
C TRP A 246 25.66 39.97 -2.91
N ILE A 247 24.80 39.01 -3.26
CA ILE A 247 23.46 38.85 -2.70
C ILE A 247 23.54 37.85 -1.53
N VAL A 248 22.96 38.22 -0.39
CA VAL A 248 23.03 37.45 0.86
C VAL A 248 21.63 37.05 1.31
N SER A 249 21.44 35.82 1.78
CA SER A 249 20.27 35.41 2.57
C SER A 249 20.65 35.17 4.03
N ASP A 250 19.87 35.76 4.94
CA ASP A 250 20.02 35.66 6.39
C ASP A 250 18.80 34.92 6.96
N MET A 251 18.99 33.64 7.30
CA MET A 251 17.92 32.68 7.57
C MET A 251 17.68 32.60 9.08
N GLY A 252 16.48 32.95 9.55
CA GLY A 252 16.19 33.12 10.98
C GLY A 252 16.83 34.40 11.54
N CYS A 253 16.61 35.52 10.84
CA CYS A 253 17.27 36.81 11.07
C CYS A 253 16.80 37.57 12.31
N GLY A 254 15.71 37.14 12.95
CA GLY A 254 15.02 37.88 14.01
C GLY A 254 14.56 39.28 13.57
N ASN A 255 15.30 40.31 13.97
CA ASN A 255 15.02 41.71 13.63
C ASN A 255 15.91 42.27 12.49
N ALA A 256 16.50 41.40 11.65
CA ALA A 256 17.27 41.75 10.44
C ALA A 256 18.49 42.66 10.67
N LYS A 257 19.11 42.61 11.86
CA LYS A 257 20.28 43.45 12.22
C LYS A 257 21.50 43.29 11.30
N LEU A 258 21.62 42.19 10.53
CA LEU A 258 22.69 42.08 9.54
C LEU A 258 22.52 43.07 8.38
N GLN A 259 21.27 43.27 7.93
CA GLN A 259 20.94 44.09 6.75
C GLN A 259 21.26 45.57 6.93
N SER A 260 21.24 46.09 8.17
CA SER A 260 21.63 47.47 8.48
C SER A 260 23.13 47.66 8.76
N LEU A 261 23.92 46.58 8.84
CA LEU A 261 25.35 46.62 9.24
C LEU A 261 26.32 46.27 8.10
N ILE A 262 25.84 45.77 6.95
CA ILE A 262 26.69 45.44 5.79
C ILE A 262 26.26 46.20 4.53
N LYS A 263 27.11 46.22 3.49
CA LYS A 263 26.91 47.01 2.25
C LYS A 263 26.42 46.17 1.07
N GLN A 264 26.17 44.89 1.30
CA GLN A 264 25.63 43.91 0.37
C GLN A 264 24.10 43.91 0.41
N LYS A 265 23.44 43.43 -0.65
CA LYS A 265 21.98 43.22 -0.62
C LYS A 265 21.68 42.01 0.26
N VAL A 266 20.95 42.20 1.34
CA VAL A 266 20.48 41.12 2.22
C VAL A 266 19.00 40.86 1.99
N TYR A 267 18.62 39.59 1.98
CA TYR A 267 17.26 39.11 2.16
C TYR A 267 17.18 38.43 3.54
N SER A 268 16.51 39.08 4.49
CA SER A 268 16.37 38.60 5.87
C SER A 268 15.02 37.88 6.06
N PHE A 269 15.05 36.62 6.50
CA PHE A 269 13.88 35.75 6.61
C PHE A 269 13.64 35.28 8.05
N ASP A 270 12.39 35.30 8.52
CA ASP A 270 11.97 34.68 9.79
C ASP A 270 10.46 34.38 9.78
N PHE A 271 9.93 33.65 10.76
CA PHE A 271 8.51 33.28 10.82
C PHE A 271 7.57 34.50 10.96
N VAL A 272 8.04 35.58 11.61
CA VAL A 272 7.24 36.78 11.88
C VAL A 272 8.05 38.03 11.55
N ALA A 273 7.47 38.93 10.75
CA ALA A 273 8.10 40.18 10.37
C ALA A 273 8.06 41.21 11.52
N LEU A 274 9.14 41.32 12.29
CA LEU A 274 9.28 42.33 13.35
C LEU A 274 9.45 43.76 12.82
N ASN A 275 9.85 43.93 11.57
CA ASN A 275 9.97 45.22 10.89
C ASN A 275 9.98 45.01 9.35
N PRO A 276 9.80 46.06 8.53
CA PRO A 276 9.67 45.92 7.06
C PRO A 276 10.87 45.31 6.31
N ASN A 277 12.02 45.10 6.95
CA ASN A 277 13.17 44.43 6.35
C ASN A 277 13.11 42.90 6.50
N VAL A 278 12.23 42.38 7.37
CA VAL A 278 12.05 40.93 7.59
C VAL A 278 10.95 40.41 6.68
N ILE A 279 11.27 39.42 5.86
CA ILE A 279 10.30 38.69 5.04
C ILE A 279 9.75 37.54 5.89
N ALA A 280 8.43 37.55 6.14
CA ALA A 280 7.75 36.52 6.93
C ALA A 280 7.58 35.21 6.13
N CYS A 281 8.35 34.17 6.47
CA CYS A 281 8.23 32.82 5.90
C CYS A 281 8.92 31.76 6.78
N ASP A 282 8.55 30.49 6.59
CA ASP A 282 9.34 29.36 7.08
C ASP A 282 10.68 29.30 6.33
N MET A 283 11.82 29.23 7.04
CA MET A 283 13.15 29.22 6.40
C MET A 283 13.49 27.90 5.68
N SER A 284 12.62 26.88 5.74
CA SER A 284 12.64 25.72 4.82
C SER A 284 12.01 26.01 3.46
N HIS A 285 11.36 27.19 3.29
CA HIS A 285 10.79 27.62 2.01
C HIS A 285 10.72 29.14 1.88
N VAL A 286 11.81 29.74 1.42
CA VAL A 286 11.91 31.20 1.23
C VAL A 286 11.44 31.62 -0.17
N PRO A 287 10.79 32.79 -0.33
CA PRO A 287 10.25 33.28 -1.60
C PRO A 287 11.34 33.83 -2.55
N LEU A 288 12.39 33.04 -2.81
CA LEU A 288 13.44 33.30 -3.80
C LEU A 288 13.41 32.23 -4.89
N SER A 289 13.80 32.61 -6.11
CA SER A 289 14.13 31.65 -7.17
C SER A 289 15.39 30.85 -6.85
N ASP A 290 15.54 29.72 -7.54
CA ASP A 290 16.76 28.90 -7.47
C ASP A 290 18.00 29.72 -7.87
N GLU A 291 19.13 29.42 -7.24
CA GLU A 291 20.48 29.96 -7.51
C GLU A 291 20.63 31.51 -7.42
N ASN A 292 19.65 32.18 -6.80
CA ASN A 292 19.56 33.63 -6.69
C ASN A 292 20.67 34.30 -5.84
N VAL A 293 21.25 33.64 -4.82
CA VAL A 293 22.15 34.29 -3.84
C VAL A 293 23.61 33.80 -3.92
N ASP A 294 24.56 34.66 -3.53
CA ASP A 294 26.00 34.36 -3.41
C ASP A 294 26.35 33.70 -2.06
N VAL A 295 25.69 34.14 -0.99
CA VAL A 295 25.97 33.68 0.39
C VAL A 295 24.66 33.41 1.14
N CYS A 296 24.57 32.25 1.80
CA CYS A 296 23.48 31.92 2.72
C CYS A 296 24.03 31.70 4.13
N ILE A 297 23.33 32.24 5.13
CA ILE A 297 23.78 32.31 6.53
C ILE A 297 22.74 31.67 7.44
N PHE A 298 23.22 30.81 8.34
CA PHE A 298 22.52 30.45 9.57
C PHE A 298 23.35 30.91 10.78
N SER A 299 22.83 31.84 11.57
CA SER A 299 23.52 32.42 12.74
C SER A 299 22.71 32.16 14.00
N LEU A 300 23.02 31.06 14.70
CA LEU A 300 22.27 30.50 15.85
C LEU A 300 20.84 30.04 15.53
N SER A 301 20.45 30.12 14.26
CA SER A 301 19.11 29.94 13.72
C SER A 301 18.79 28.54 13.20
N LEU A 302 19.68 27.54 13.36
CA LEU A 302 19.36 26.14 13.07
C LEU A 302 18.46 25.54 14.17
N MET A 303 17.31 26.16 14.39
CA MET A 303 16.28 25.84 15.37
C MET A 303 15.29 24.83 14.80
N GLY A 304 14.63 24.03 15.63
CA GLY A 304 13.70 22.98 15.21
C GLY A 304 14.37 21.60 15.01
N SER A 305 13.53 20.63 14.65
CA SER A 305 13.90 19.23 14.42
C SER A 305 14.30 18.93 12.98
N ASN A 306 13.79 19.69 12.01
CA ASN A 306 13.96 19.49 10.57
C ASN A 306 15.12 20.32 9.95
N ILE A 307 16.25 20.36 10.66
CA ILE A 307 17.46 21.14 10.30
C ILE A 307 17.98 20.86 8.89
N ALA A 308 17.82 19.63 8.40
CA ALA A 308 18.19 19.23 7.05
C ALA A 308 17.55 20.12 5.98
N ASP A 309 16.25 20.38 6.13
CA ASP A 309 15.39 21.07 5.17
C ASP A 309 15.86 22.51 4.94
N TYR A 310 16.42 23.17 5.98
CA TYR A 310 17.02 24.50 5.84
C TYR A 310 18.37 24.47 5.10
N ILE A 311 19.22 23.47 5.39
CA ILE A 311 20.51 23.32 4.68
C ILE A 311 20.26 22.96 3.21
N LEU A 312 19.22 22.19 2.93
CA LEU A 312 18.73 21.89 1.60
C LEU A 312 18.20 23.13 0.87
N GLU A 313 17.29 23.90 1.48
CA GLU A 313 16.80 25.16 0.93
C GLU A 313 17.94 26.15 0.67
N SER A 314 18.97 26.16 1.52
CA SER A 314 20.20 26.92 1.28
C SER A 314 20.97 26.47 0.03
N ASN A 315 20.95 25.17 -0.32
CA ASN A 315 21.50 24.69 -1.59
C ASN A 315 20.65 25.15 -2.78
N ARG A 316 19.32 25.15 -2.65
CA ARG A 316 18.41 25.61 -3.71
C ARG A 316 18.67 27.07 -4.08
N ILE A 317 18.72 27.97 -3.09
CA ILE A 317 18.87 29.41 -3.33
C ILE A 317 20.31 29.86 -3.63
N LEU A 318 21.33 29.12 -3.19
CA LEU A 318 22.73 29.42 -3.53
C LEU A 318 23.03 29.10 -5.00
N ARG A 319 23.77 29.97 -5.68
CA ARG A 319 24.42 29.62 -6.97
C ARG A 319 25.49 28.55 -6.81
N ILE A 320 25.83 27.83 -7.88
CA ILE A 320 27.05 27.02 -7.93
C ILE A 320 28.26 27.89 -7.55
N ASP A 321 29.16 27.32 -6.73
CA ASP A 321 30.26 28.00 -6.05
C ASP A 321 29.87 29.17 -5.10
N GLY A 322 28.59 29.28 -4.76
CA GLY A 322 28.08 30.08 -3.65
C GLY A 322 28.47 29.52 -2.27
N ILE A 323 28.46 30.37 -1.24
CA ILE A 323 29.01 30.09 0.08
C ILE A 323 27.89 29.86 1.11
N LEU A 324 27.94 28.72 1.82
CA LEU A 324 27.11 28.48 3.01
C LEU A 324 27.93 28.75 4.28
N ILE A 325 27.41 29.63 5.14
CA ILE A 325 27.96 29.95 6.46
C ILE A 325 27.02 29.45 7.56
N ILE A 326 27.55 28.71 8.52
CA ILE A 326 26.82 28.26 9.70
C ILE A 326 27.60 28.67 10.95
N ILE A 327 27.00 29.44 11.85
CA ILE A 327 27.58 29.81 13.15
C ILE A 327 26.65 29.32 14.27
N GLU A 328 27.16 28.43 15.11
CA GLU A 328 26.37 27.71 16.11
C GLU A 328 27.11 27.52 17.44
N ILE A 329 26.38 27.27 18.53
CA ILE A 329 27.00 27.10 19.86
C ILE A 329 27.72 25.75 19.91
N LEU A 330 29.02 25.76 20.27
CA LEU A 330 29.90 24.59 20.23
C LEU A 330 29.35 23.40 21.04
N SER A 331 28.76 23.66 22.20
CA SER A 331 28.19 22.64 23.10
C SER A 331 26.93 21.94 22.60
N ARG A 332 26.40 22.33 21.42
CA ARG A 332 25.30 21.62 20.72
C ARG A 332 25.80 20.43 19.89
N PHE A 333 27.09 20.37 19.55
CA PHE A 333 27.68 19.36 18.67
C PHE A 333 28.28 18.17 19.42
N GLN A 334 27.74 16.96 19.18
CA GLN A 334 28.38 15.71 19.64
C GLN A 334 29.64 15.35 18.82
N SER A 335 29.70 15.71 17.53
CA SER A 335 30.90 15.52 16.72
C SER A 335 30.93 16.46 15.51
N LEU A 336 31.94 17.33 15.47
CA LEU A 336 32.14 18.27 14.36
C LEU A 336 32.41 17.55 13.03
N ARG A 337 33.18 16.45 13.06
CA ARG A 337 33.50 15.64 11.87
C ARG A 337 32.24 15.03 11.25
N LYS A 338 31.30 14.57 12.07
CA LYS A 338 30.02 14.01 11.58
C LYS A 338 29.09 15.10 11.05
N PHE A 339 29.06 16.28 11.69
CA PHE A 339 28.31 17.43 11.19
C PHE A 339 28.79 17.88 9.80
N ARG A 340 30.12 18.03 9.60
CA ARG A 340 30.68 18.36 8.28
C ARG A 340 30.24 17.36 7.21
N LYS A 341 30.45 16.05 7.45
CA LYS A 341 30.00 14.98 6.54
C LYS A 341 28.50 15.02 6.23
N ALA A 342 27.67 15.37 7.22
CA ALA A 342 26.23 15.47 7.03
C ALA A 342 25.85 16.65 6.12
N VAL A 343 26.55 17.79 6.21
CA VAL A 343 26.38 18.93 5.31
C VAL A 343 26.94 18.64 3.92
N GLU A 344 28.07 17.95 3.81
CA GLU A 344 28.69 17.59 2.52
C GLU A 344 27.76 16.73 1.63
N ASN A 345 26.95 15.85 2.23
CA ASN A 345 25.92 15.10 1.51
C ASN A 345 24.90 15.98 0.77
N PHE A 346 24.70 17.24 1.19
CA PHE A 346 23.81 18.21 0.53
C PHE A 346 24.46 18.97 -0.63
N GLY A 347 25.47 18.39 -1.30
CA GLY A 347 26.09 19.01 -2.49
C GLY A 347 27.06 20.13 -2.14
N PHE A 348 27.50 20.17 -0.89
CA PHE A 348 28.45 21.15 -0.36
C PHE A 348 29.84 20.53 -0.19
N GLU A 349 30.87 21.35 -0.30
CA GLU A 349 32.25 21.01 0.01
C GLU A 349 32.71 21.78 1.26
N PHE A 350 33.25 21.08 2.27
CA PHE A 350 33.80 21.75 3.46
C PHE A 350 35.08 22.54 3.11
N LYS A 351 35.13 23.82 3.50
CA LYS A 351 36.31 24.68 3.25
C LYS A 351 37.01 25.15 4.52
N GLN A 352 36.29 25.52 5.58
CA GLN A 352 36.89 26.08 6.79
C GLN A 352 35.99 25.87 8.03
N GLN A 353 36.60 25.66 9.20
CA GLN A 353 35.94 25.91 10.49
C GLN A 353 36.83 26.75 11.40
N ASN A 354 36.24 27.64 12.20
CA ASN A 354 36.93 28.45 13.20
C ASN A 354 36.23 28.33 14.55
N LEU A 355 36.98 28.17 15.65
CA LEU A 355 36.46 28.20 17.02
C LEU A 355 36.51 29.64 17.56
N ILE A 356 35.43 30.08 18.21
CA ILE A 356 35.25 31.48 18.64
C ILE A 356 35.13 31.52 20.17
N LYS A 357 36.20 31.97 20.84
CA LYS A 357 36.37 31.97 22.32
C LYS A 357 35.87 30.67 23.00
N ASN A 358 36.05 29.52 22.33
CA ASN A 358 35.55 28.19 22.72
C ASN A 358 34.03 28.11 23.01
N TYR A 359 33.24 29.07 22.55
CA TYR A 359 31.79 29.16 22.81
C TYR A 359 30.96 28.93 21.54
N PHE A 360 31.33 29.56 20.42
CA PHE A 360 30.72 29.34 19.11
C PHE A 360 31.69 28.62 18.17
N ILE A 361 31.15 28.00 17.13
CA ILE A 361 31.90 27.49 15.99
C ILE A 361 31.30 28.03 14.69
N TRP A 362 32.19 28.55 13.85
CA TRP A 362 31.92 28.96 12.47
C TRP A 362 32.27 27.80 11.55
N PHE A 363 31.39 27.48 10.59
CA PHE A 363 31.67 26.65 9.43
C PHE A 363 31.49 27.45 8.14
N LYS A 364 32.36 27.19 7.15
CA LYS A 364 32.23 27.66 5.77
C LYS A 364 32.23 26.45 4.83
N PHE A 365 31.19 26.36 4.01
CA PHE A 365 31.08 25.39 2.92
C PHE A 365 30.91 26.12 1.58
N LEU A 366 31.07 25.39 0.48
CA LEU A 366 30.95 25.88 -0.91
C LEU A 366 29.98 24.97 -1.67
N LYS A 367 28.98 25.50 -2.38
CA LYS A 367 28.05 24.67 -3.18
C LYS A 367 28.79 24.14 -4.41
N LYS A 368 28.99 22.82 -4.48
CA LYS A 368 29.63 22.13 -5.63
C LYS A 368 28.65 21.38 -6.52
N GLY A 369 27.40 21.24 -6.11
CA GLY A 369 26.34 20.70 -6.94
C GLY A 369 25.00 20.68 -6.21
N ARG A 370 24.03 19.99 -6.81
CA ARG A 370 22.81 19.59 -6.11
C ARG A 370 23.14 18.54 -5.03
N PRO A 371 22.28 18.35 -4.01
CA PRO A 371 22.46 17.29 -3.01
C PRO A 371 22.69 15.91 -3.65
N GLN A 372 23.53 15.08 -3.02
CA GLN A 372 23.58 13.67 -3.41
C GLN A 372 22.20 13.06 -3.14
N LYS A 373 21.65 12.35 -4.12
CA LYS A 373 20.30 11.78 -4.04
C LYS A 373 20.29 10.57 -3.08
N THR A 374 20.20 10.87 -1.79
CA THR A 374 20.31 9.89 -0.69
C THR A 374 19.28 8.74 -0.74
N ARG A 375 18.19 8.95 -1.46
CA ARG A 375 17.19 7.94 -1.84
C ARG A 375 16.52 8.35 -3.16
N ALA A 376 16.11 7.34 -3.93
CA ALA A 376 15.20 7.51 -5.07
C ALA A 376 14.24 6.32 -5.15
N ILE A 377 12.97 6.58 -5.41
CA ILE A 377 11.94 5.57 -5.69
C ILE A 377 11.38 5.87 -7.08
N LEU A 378 11.49 4.92 -8.00
CA LEU A 378 10.95 5.02 -9.36
C LEU A 378 9.80 4.02 -9.54
N TYR A 379 8.66 4.53 -9.99
CA TYR A 379 7.48 3.75 -10.38
C TYR A 379 7.25 3.90 -11.88
N LYS A 380 7.52 2.83 -12.63
CA LYS A 380 7.22 2.73 -14.06
C LYS A 380 5.84 2.10 -14.20
N ALA A 381 4.85 2.84 -14.69
CA ALA A 381 3.52 2.28 -14.94
C ALA A 381 3.55 1.29 -16.13
N PRO A 382 2.57 0.36 -16.25
CA PRO A 382 2.45 -0.49 -17.42
C PRO A 382 2.27 0.30 -18.72
N GLY A 383 2.83 -0.20 -19.83
CA GLY A 383 2.84 0.46 -21.13
C GLY A 383 3.85 1.61 -21.27
N GLN A 384 4.34 2.19 -20.17
CA GLN A 384 5.23 3.35 -20.21
C GLN A 384 6.71 2.99 -20.38
N ALA A 385 7.42 3.80 -21.16
CA ALA A 385 8.88 3.73 -21.31
C ALA A 385 9.63 4.63 -20.29
N THR A 386 8.99 5.68 -19.79
CA THR A 386 9.45 6.50 -18.66
C THR A 386 8.84 5.99 -17.35
N GLY A 387 9.41 6.42 -16.21
CA GLY A 387 8.81 6.21 -14.89
C GLY A 387 8.61 7.53 -14.16
N LYS A 388 7.67 7.56 -13.22
CA LYS A 388 7.55 8.65 -12.25
C LYS A 388 8.51 8.40 -11.09
N ILE A 389 9.16 9.43 -10.55
CA ILE A 389 10.25 9.33 -9.57
C ILE A 389 9.95 10.21 -8.35
N ILE A 390 10.23 9.70 -7.16
CA ILE A 390 10.33 10.46 -5.91
C ILE A 390 11.79 10.43 -5.48
N GLU A 391 12.46 11.57 -5.41
CA GLU A 391 13.87 11.72 -5.04
C GLU A 391 14.01 12.57 -3.76
N ALA A 392 15.05 12.33 -2.95
CA ALA A 392 15.30 13.13 -1.75
C ALA A 392 16.06 14.43 -2.04
N THR A 393 15.36 15.34 -2.71
CA THR A 393 15.63 16.78 -2.79
C THR A 393 14.28 17.51 -2.74
N ASP A 394 14.27 18.81 -2.47
CA ASP A 394 13.19 19.53 -1.76
C ASP A 394 11.85 19.64 -2.50
N ALA A 395 11.85 19.27 -3.78
CA ALA A 395 10.67 19.10 -4.61
C ALA A 395 9.99 17.71 -4.47
N ALA A 396 10.19 17.00 -3.35
CA ALA A 396 9.48 15.74 -3.01
C ALA A 396 7.95 15.91 -2.77
N ARG A 397 7.42 17.10 -3.08
CA ARG A 397 6.01 17.48 -2.98
C ARG A 397 5.08 16.82 -4.00
N ASP A 398 5.61 16.16 -5.04
CA ASP A 398 4.84 15.32 -5.94
C ASP A 398 5.74 14.25 -6.58
N TRP A 399 5.11 13.28 -7.26
CA TRP A 399 5.74 12.45 -8.28
C TRP A 399 6.36 13.34 -9.36
N GLN A 400 7.65 13.19 -9.64
CA GLN A 400 8.32 13.87 -10.75
C GLN A 400 8.39 12.97 -11.98
N ASP A 401 8.50 13.57 -13.16
CA ASP A 401 8.63 12.84 -14.41
C ASP A 401 10.09 12.44 -14.66
N GLY A 402 10.33 11.18 -15.02
CA GLY A 402 11.66 10.70 -15.35
C GLY A 402 12.19 11.37 -16.61
N ALA A 403 13.30 12.10 -16.48
CA ALA A 403 13.84 12.99 -17.52
C ALA A 403 14.14 12.33 -18.88
N GLN A 404 14.31 11.01 -18.92
CA GLN A 404 14.50 10.22 -20.15
C GLN A 404 13.82 8.85 -20.03
N PRO A 405 13.47 8.18 -21.15
CA PRO A 405 13.04 6.79 -21.18
C PRO A 405 14.07 5.84 -20.55
N LEU A 406 13.62 4.76 -19.90
CA LEU A 406 14.49 3.85 -19.14
C LEU A 406 15.47 3.03 -19.98
N ASN A 407 15.34 3.03 -21.31
CA ASN A 407 16.32 2.44 -22.21
C ASN A 407 17.41 3.42 -22.69
N ASN A 408 17.31 4.70 -22.32
CA ASN A 408 18.37 5.69 -22.52
C ASN A 408 19.31 5.68 -21.30
N ASN A 409 20.62 5.53 -21.52
CA ASN A 409 21.61 5.56 -20.44
C ASN A 409 21.90 6.98 -19.93
N ALA A 410 21.60 8.02 -20.73
CA ALA A 410 21.86 9.40 -20.39
C ALA A 410 20.77 9.98 -19.47
N GLN A 411 21.18 10.87 -18.57
CA GLN A 411 20.34 11.78 -17.76
C GLN A 411 19.29 11.15 -16.80
N HIS A 412 18.98 9.84 -16.87
CA HIS A 412 18.04 9.19 -15.95
C HIS A 412 18.75 8.61 -14.71
N SER A 413 18.16 8.80 -13.52
CA SER A 413 18.88 8.62 -12.25
C SER A 413 19.26 7.18 -11.89
N PHE A 414 18.59 6.17 -12.48
CA PHE A 414 18.94 4.76 -12.23
C PHE A 414 20.08 4.23 -13.13
N ALA A 415 20.38 4.81 -14.29
CA ALA A 415 21.64 4.55 -14.99
C ALA A 415 22.82 5.12 -14.21
N THR A 416 22.72 6.36 -13.72
CA THR A 416 23.77 6.99 -12.88
C THR A 416 24.04 6.17 -11.62
N ALA A 417 23.00 5.68 -10.95
CA ALA A 417 23.14 4.81 -9.77
C ALA A 417 23.76 3.43 -10.07
N LEU A 418 23.72 2.97 -11.33
CA LEU A 418 24.23 1.68 -11.78
C LEU A 418 25.48 1.80 -12.68
N GLN A 419 26.03 3.00 -12.90
CA GLN A 419 27.08 3.24 -13.90
C GLN A 419 28.36 2.39 -13.65
N HIS A 420 28.68 2.12 -12.39
CA HIS A 420 29.83 1.28 -11.99
C HIS A 420 29.45 -0.20 -11.72
N VAL A 421 28.17 -0.56 -11.92
CA VAL A 421 27.66 -1.94 -11.94
C VAL A 421 27.67 -2.48 -13.37
N VAL A 422 27.30 -1.63 -14.34
CA VAL A 422 27.25 -1.97 -15.77
C VAL A 422 28.57 -1.73 -16.50
N GLY A 423 29.40 -0.81 -16.00
CA GLY A 423 30.77 -0.55 -16.46
C GLY A 423 31.82 -0.78 -15.38
N ASP A 424 33.07 -0.39 -15.66
CA ASP A 424 34.20 -0.59 -14.76
C ASP A 424 34.59 0.63 -13.94
N ASN A 425 35.05 0.35 -12.72
CA ASN A 425 35.63 1.29 -11.77
C ASN A 425 36.48 0.48 -10.79
N PRO A 426 37.77 0.82 -10.56
CA PRO A 426 38.61 0.09 -9.62
C PRO A 426 38.07 0.16 -8.18
N ASN A 427 37.52 1.31 -7.79
CA ASN A 427 37.15 1.68 -6.41
C ASN A 427 35.71 1.33 -6.04
N VAL A 428 34.95 0.69 -6.93
CA VAL A 428 33.56 0.28 -6.68
C VAL A 428 33.44 -1.22 -6.92
N LYS A 429 32.75 -1.90 -6.00
CA LYS A 429 32.48 -3.35 -6.01
C LYS A 429 31.02 -3.59 -5.68
N PHE A 430 30.44 -4.69 -6.14
CA PHE A 430 29.03 -4.99 -5.93
C PHE A 430 28.69 -6.48 -5.89
N LEU A 431 27.59 -6.79 -5.20
CA LEU A 431 26.90 -8.07 -5.22
C LEU A 431 25.52 -7.86 -5.85
N ALA A 432 25.23 -8.57 -6.93
CA ALA A 432 23.97 -8.49 -7.66
C ALA A 432 23.18 -9.81 -7.57
N TYR A 433 21.88 -9.69 -7.29
CA TYR A 433 20.98 -10.82 -7.13
C TYR A 433 19.66 -10.61 -7.87
N ASN A 434 19.16 -11.63 -8.55
CA ASN A 434 17.90 -11.58 -9.30
C ASN A 434 17.38 -13.00 -9.52
N ASN A 435 16.09 -13.24 -9.29
CA ASN A 435 15.47 -14.55 -9.50
C ASN A 435 15.27 -14.93 -10.99
N ALA A 436 15.44 -13.97 -11.89
CA ALA A 436 15.57 -14.16 -13.34
C ALA A 436 16.64 -13.17 -13.86
N PRO A 437 17.94 -13.50 -13.71
CA PRO A 437 19.04 -12.60 -14.09
C PRO A 437 19.23 -12.55 -15.62
N PRO A 438 19.83 -11.49 -16.17
CA PRO A 438 20.12 -11.41 -17.60
C PRO A 438 21.03 -12.56 -18.06
N GLY A 439 20.82 -13.02 -19.30
CA GLY A 439 21.62 -14.07 -19.93
C GLY A 439 21.36 -15.50 -19.47
N VAL A 440 20.67 -15.74 -18.35
CA VAL A 440 20.48 -17.10 -17.79
C VAL A 440 19.02 -17.55 -17.83
N PRO A 441 18.62 -18.41 -18.79
CA PRO A 441 17.26 -18.93 -18.86
C PRO A 441 16.95 -19.95 -17.76
N SER A 442 15.65 -20.12 -17.45
CA SER A 442 15.10 -21.28 -16.75
C SER A 442 15.61 -21.57 -15.31
N ILE A 443 16.16 -20.58 -14.60
CA ILE A 443 16.56 -20.76 -13.18
C ILE A 443 15.36 -21.14 -12.30
N LYS A 444 15.47 -22.28 -11.61
CA LYS A 444 14.46 -22.76 -10.65
C LYS A 444 14.78 -22.25 -9.24
N THR A 445 14.09 -21.20 -8.80
CA THR A 445 14.17 -20.70 -7.41
C THR A 445 12.78 -20.38 -6.84
N LYS A 446 12.66 -20.46 -5.51
CA LYS A 446 11.47 -20.01 -4.77
C LYS A 446 11.54 -18.54 -4.34
N SER A 447 12.66 -17.86 -4.54
CA SER A 447 12.81 -16.44 -4.21
C SER A 447 12.26 -15.52 -5.30
N ASN A 448 11.76 -14.35 -4.92
CA ASN A 448 11.35 -13.29 -5.86
C ASN A 448 12.30 -12.09 -5.86
N SER A 449 13.10 -11.96 -4.81
CA SER A 449 13.95 -10.80 -4.51
C SER A 449 14.98 -10.53 -5.61
N LYS A 450 15.14 -9.24 -5.93
CA LYS A 450 16.14 -8.73 -6.88
C LYS A 450 16.75 -7.44 -6.35
N GLY A 451 18.00 -7.17 -6.69
CA GLY A 451 18.70 -5.98 -6.24
C GLY A 451 20.22 -6.04 -6.44
N VAL A 452 20.86 -4.96 -6.04
CA VAL A 452 22.31 -4.81 -6.03
C VAL A 452 22.74 -4.15 -4.72
N ILE A 453 23.77 -4.68 -4.08
CA ILE A 453 24.51 -4.01 -3.00
C ILE A 453 25.80 -3.48 -3.64
N ILE A 454 26.01 -2.18 -3.62
CA ILE A 454 27.18 -1.48 -4.18
C ILE A 454 27.99 -0.91 -3.01
N LEU A 455 29.31 -1.06 -3.06
CA LEU A 455 30.26 -0.62 -2.05
C LEU A 455 31.40 0.19 -2.69
N SER A 456 31.77 1.31 -2.06
CA SER A 456 33.02 2.02 -2.31
C SER A 456 34.15 1.42 -1.47
N THR A 457 35.30 1.13 -2.07
CA THR A 457 36.51 0.65 -1.35
C THR A 457 37.42 1.80 -0.88
N THR A 458 36.99 3.05 -1.04
CA THR A 458 37.76 4.25 -0.64
C THR A 458 37.03 5.12 0.39
N THR A 459 35.74 4.85 0.64
CA THR A 459 34.90 5.62 1.55
C THR A 459 33.85 4.72 2.20
N ASP A 460 33.56 4.94 3.50
CA ASP A 460 32.36 4.40 4.17
C ASP A 460 31.10 4.99 3.51
N SER A 461 30.69 4.35 2.43
CA SER A 461 29.58 4.70 1.56
C SER A 461 29.21 3.50 0.69
N ALA A 462 27.94 3.11 0.74
CA ALA A 462 27.37 2.04 -0.02
C ALA A 462 25.96 2.42 -0.52
N ALA A 463 25.46 1.69 -1.50
CA ALA A 463 24.09 1.81 -1.98
C ALA A 463 23.41 0.44 -2.02
N TRP A 464 22.16 0.39 -1.60
CA TRP A 464 21.30 -0.78 -1.78
C TRP A 464 20.17 -0.43 -2.75
N ILE A 465 20.19 -1.10 -3.90
CA ILE A 465 19.15 -1.00 -4.93
C ILE A 465 18.29 -2.26 -4.85
N VAL A 466 16.97 -2.10 -4.86
CA VAL A 466 15.99 -3.19 -4.88
C VAL A 466 14.98 -2.93 -5.98
N HIS A 467 14.67 -3.95 -6.79
CA HIS A 467 13.80 -3.79 -7.95
C HIS A 467 12.94 -5.02 -8.22
N THR A 468 11.96 -4.81 -9.09
CA THR A 468 11.02 -5.84 -9.57
C THR A 468 11.42 -6.44 -10.92
N VAL A 469 12.20 -5.70 -11.72
CA VAL A 469 12.57 -5.94 -13.13
C VAL A 469 13.35 -7.26 -13.33
N PRO A 470 12.84 -8.25 -14.09
CA PRO A 470 13.63 -9.42 -14.52
C PRO A 470 14.64 -9.02 -15.62
N GLY A 471 15.69 -9.81 -15.82
CA GLY A 471 16.71 -9.56 -16.85
C GLY A 471 17.57 -8.32 -16.62
N PHE A 472 17.65 -7.82 -15.38
CA PHE A 472 18.27 -6.54 -15.04
C PHE A 472 18.96 -6.56 -13.66
N PRO A 473 19.96 -5.68 -13.42
CA PRO A 473 20.83 -5.06 -14.42
C PRO A 473 21.78 -6.08 -15.07
N ALA A 474 22.32 -5.74 -16.24
CA ALA A 474 23.39 -6.52 -16.86
C ALA A 474 24.74 -6.12 -16.25
N ALA A 475 25.34 -7.00 -15.45
CA ALA A 475 26.63 -6.73 -14.79
C ALA A 475 27.76 -6.66 -15.83
N LYS A 476 28.64 -5.65 -15.74
CA LYS A 476 29.86 -5.49 -16.58
C LYS A 476 29.65 -5.59 -18.10
N THR A 477 28.44 -5.28 -18.59
CA THR A 477 28.03 -5.50 -19.99
C THR A 477 27.35 -4.28 -20.62
N GLY A 478 27.53 -3.09 -20.03
CA GLY A 478 26.89 -1.85 -20.47
C GLY A 478 25.46 -1.70 -19.98
N TYR A 479 24.94 -0.46 -20.02
CA TYR A 479 23.58 -0.20 -19.57
C TYR A 479 22.56 -0.75 -20.57
N ASN A 480 21.72 -1.69 -20.13
CA ASN A 480 20.67 -2.29 -20.95
C ASN A 480 19.38 -2.45 -20.12
N TRP A 481 18.27 -1.97 -20.67
CA TRP A 481 16.92 -2.10 -20.08
C TRP A 481 16.08 -3.07 -20.92
N PRO A 482 15.55 -4.16 -20.33
CA PRO A 482 14.73 -5.13 -21.05
C PRO A 482 13.41 -4.52 -21.58
N LEU A 483 13.38 -4.16 -22.86
CA LEU A 483 12.25 -3.44 -23.50
C LEU A 483 10.89 -4.13 -23.34
N ALA A 484 10.85 -5.46 -23.24
CA ALA A 484 9.61 -6.21 -22.99
C ALA A 484 8.94 -5.85 -21.64
N GLU A 485 9.70 -5.39 -20.67
CA GLU A 485 9.20 -4.93 -19.37
C GLU A 485 8.53 -3.55 -19.44
N ASN A 486 8.59 -2.84 -20.58
CA ASN A 486 7.79 -1.63 -20.78
C ASN A 486 6.28 -1.95 -20.71
N ALA A 487 5.86 -3.14 -21.17
CA ALA A 487 4.47 -3.60 -21.06
C ALA A 487 4.00 -3.83 -19.60
N ARG A 488 4.92 -3.93 -18.63
CA ARG A 488 4.62 -4.24 -17.22
C ARG A 488 4.87 -3.05 -16.29
N GLY A 489 4.24 -3.08 -15.12
CA GLY A 489 4.44 -2.08 -14.05
C GLY A 489 5.57 -2.49 -13.10
N HIS A 490 6.51 -1.59 -12.84
CA HIS A 490 7.75 -1.86 -12.09
C HIS A 490 8.07 -0.79 -11.06
N LEU A 491 8.60 -1.25 -9.93
CA LEU A 491 9.18 -0.45 -8.85
C LEU A 491 10.69 -0.69 -8.80
N LEU A 492 11.44 0.40 -8.61
CA LEU A 492 12.84 0.41 -8.21
C LEU A 492 13.02 1.35 -7.00
N ILE A 493 13.84 0.95 -6.03
CA ILE A 493 14.21 1.72 -4.84
C ILE A 493 15.73 1.76 -4.76
N CYS A 494 16.31 2.93 -4.57
CA CYS A 494 17.72 3.13 -4.25
C CYS A 494 17.85 3.79 -2.87
N LEU A 495 18.72 3.26 -2.00
CA LEU A 495 19.01 3.76 -0.67
C LEU A 495 20.52 3.91 -0.48
N THR A 496 21.01 5.12 -0.21
CA THR A 496 22.40 5.34 0.24
C THR A 496 22.53 4.94 1.71
N ILE A 497 23.56 4.17 2.06
CA ILE A 497 23.76 3.54 3.37
C ILE A 497 25.26 3.51 3.72
N SER A 498 25.60 3.51 5.01
CA SER A 498 26.98 3.22 5.42
C SER A 498 27.29 1.74 5.27
N GLU A 499 28.57 1.42 5.05
CA GLU A 499 29.07 0.05 4.86
C GLU A 499 28.59 -0.88 6.00
N SER A 500 28.62 -0.36 7.24
CA SER A 500 28.16 -1.04 8.46
C SER A 500 26.72 -1.62 8.40
N GLN A 501 25.87 -1.14 7.48
CA GLN A 501 24.50 -1.62 7.31
C GLN A 501 24.41 -2.90 6.43
N ILE A 502 25.44 -3.19 5.62
CA ILE A 502 25.44 -4.30 4.64
C ILE A 502 25.22 -5.65 5.33
N ASN A 503 25.91 -5.91 6.45
CA ASN A 503 25.78 -7.17 7.19
C ASN A 503 24.36 -7.40 7.75
N ALA A 504 23.61 -6.34 8.06
CA ALA A 504 22.20 -6.42 8.48
C ALA A 504 21.27 -6.71 7.29
N ILE A 505 21.52 -6.11 6.12
CA ILE A 505 20.80 -6.44 4.88
C ILE A 505 21.04 -7.91 4.52
N ALA A 506 22.29 -8.36 4.55
CA ALA A 506 22.67 -9.74 4.26
C ALA A 506 22.00 -10.74 5.21
N ALA A 507 21.87 -10.43 6.51
CA ALA A 507 21.15 -11.28 7.47
C ALA A 507 19.66 -11.49 7.12
N SER A 508 19.03 -10.53 6.42
CA SER A 508 17.68 -10.72 5.87
C SER A 508 17.69 -11.49 4.55
N LEU A 509 18.61 -11.17 3.62
CA LEU A 509 18.73 -11.89 2.34
C LEU A 509 19.04 -13.39 2.53
N LEU A 510 19.80 -13.77 3.56
CA LEU A 510 20.15 -15.16 3.89
C LEU A 510 18.94 -16.05 4.24
N LEU A 511 17.85 -15.46 4.76
CA LEU A 511 16.56 -16.16 4.95
C LEU A 511 15.74 -16.24 3.66
N VAL A 512 15.97 -15.30 2.74
CA VAL A 512 15.16 -15.07 1.53
C VAL A 512 15.73 -15.83 0.32
N GLN A 513 16.98 -16.30 0.43
CA GLN A 513 17.65 -17.20 -0.53
C GLN A 513 17.58 -16.68 -1.98
N PRO A 514 17.96 -15.42 -2.25
CA PRO A 514 17.97 -14.88 -3.60
C PRO A 514 19.06 -15.56 -4.45
N VAL A 515 18.87 -15.59 -5.76
CA VAL A 515 19.89 -16.09 -6.69
C VAL A 515 20.89 -14.96 -6.94
N ILE A 516 22.12 -15.14 -6.46
CA ILE A 516 23.24 -14.25 -6.71
C ILE A 516 23.86 -14.66 -8.04
N TYR A 517 24.03 -13.70 -8.95
CA TYR A 517 24.58 -13.95 -10.29
C TYR A 517 25.89 -13.17 -10.57
N TYR A 518 26.25 -12.23 -9.69
CA TYR A 518 27.54 -11.54 -9.71
C TYR A 518 27.94 -11.12 -8.30
N ASN A 519 29.23 -11.24 -7.96
CA ASN A 519 29.82 -10.65 -6.76
C ASN A 519 31.33 -10.42 -6.97
N ASP A 520 31.78 -9.17 -6.92
CA ASP A 520 33.22 -8.81 -6.92
C ASP A 520 33.66 -8.12 -5.61
N ILE A 521 32.80 -8.04 -4.59
CA ILE A 521 33.16 -7.49 -3.28
C ILE A 521 34.24 -8.39 -2.61
N PRO A 522 35.45 -7.87 -2.31
CA PRO A 522 36.55 -8.66 -1.80
C PRO A 522 36.39 -8.96 -0.30
N LYS A 523 37.01 -10.07 0.14
CA LYS A 523 36.91 -10.57 1.53
C LYS A 523 37.54 -9.66 2.58
N THR A 524 38.32 -8.65 2.16
CA THR A 524 38.93 -7.63 3.04
C THR A 524 37.84 -6.77 3.69
N GLU A 525 36.97 -6.16 2.89
CA GLU A 525 35.88 -5.32 3.38
C GLU A 525 34.88 -6.16 4.19
N THR A 526 34.61 -7.38 3.74
CA THR A 526 33.58 -8.24 4.32
C THR A 526 34.07 -9.08 5.51
N ALA A 527 35.32 -8.89 5.97
CA ALA A 527 35.89 -9.62 7.10
C ALA A 527 35.02 -9.52 8.37
N ALA A 528 34.45 -8.34 8.64
CA ALA A 528 33.54 -8.09 9.76
C ALA A 528 32.07 -8.46 9.49
N MET A 529 31.75 -9.07 8.33
CA MET A 529 30.38 -9.29 7.85
C MET A 529 29.99 -10.77 7.71
N PRO A 530 29.84 -11.52 8.83
CA PRO A 530 29.61 -12.96 8.80
C PRO A 530 28.28 -13.40 8.16
N TYR A 531 27.27 -12.53 8.01
CA TYR A 531 26.07 -12.84 7.23
C TYR A 531 26.26 -12.57 5.73
N PHE A 532 27.04 -11.54 5.38
CA PHE A 532 27.41 -11.29 3.97
C PHE A 532 28.26 -12.44 3.43
N ASN A 533 29.27 -12.89 4.17
CA ASN A 533 30.13 -14.00 3.73
C ASN A 533 29.33 -15.28 3.49
N LYS A 534 28.41 -15.63 4.42
CA LYS A 534 27.48 -16.77 4.23
C LYS A 534 26.57 -16.60 3.01
N LEU A 535 26.09 -15.39 2.75
CA LEU A 535 25.25 -15.08 1.60
C LEU A 535 26.03 -15.23 0.28
N ALA A 536 27.22 -14.64 0.17
CA ALA A 536 28.10 -14.73 -0.98
C ALA A 536 28.59 -16.17 -1.25
N GLU A 537 28.75 -16.98 -0.20
CA GLU A 537 29.04 -18.43 -0.28
C GLU A 537 27.80 -19.29 -0.62
N GLY A 538 26.63 -18.68 -0.89
CA GLY A 538 25.39 -19.39 -1.23
C GLY A 538 24.78 -20.22 -0.09
N LYS A 539 25.24 -20.04 1.16
CA LYS A 539 24.78 -20.81 2.33
C LYS A 539 23.35 -20.41 2.70
N THR A 540 22.58 -21.36 3.24
CA THR A 540 21.18 -21.14 3.62
C THR A 540 20.97 -21.26 5.13
N SER A 541 20.07 -20.44 5.69
CA SER A 541 19.71 -20.54 7.12
C SER A 541 18.70 -21.66 7.35
N THR A 542 19.18 -22.83 7.75
CA THR A 542 18.37 -24.04 8.06
C THR A 542 17.86 -24.09 9.50
N LEU A 543 18.45 -23.32 10.41
CA LEU A 543 18.10 -23.27 11.84
C LEU A 543 17.16 -22.09 12.16
N PRO A 544 16.35 -22.17 13.23
CA PRO A 544 15.55 -21.05 13.71
C PRO A 544 16.43 -19.90 14.26
N PRO A 545 15.96 -18.64 14.26
CA PRO A 545 14.60 -18.21 13.91
C PRO A 545 14.37 -18.09 12.40
N PHE A 546 13.25 -18.67 11.92
CA PHE A 546 12.86 -18.64 10.50
C PHE A 546 12.28 -17.30 10.02
N THR A 547 12.30 -16.27 10.86
CA THR A 547 11.87 -14.89 10.56
C THR A 547 12.84 -13.91 11.20
N SER A 548 13.30 -12.91 10.46
CA SER A 548 14.16 -11.84 10.95
C SER A 548 13.50 -10.48 10.76
N ARG A 549 13.81 -9.56 11.69
CA ARG A 549 13.51 -8.13 11.58
C ARG A 549 14.83 -7.40 11.76
N GLN A 550 15.34 -6.82 10.69
CA GLN A 550 16.48 -5.93 10.73
C GLN A 550 16.01 -4.48 10.64
N THR A 551 16.86 -3.53 11.03
CA THR A 551 16.57 -2.11 10.93
C THR A 551 17.86 -1.38 10.61
N ILE A 552 17.88 -0.72 9.45
CA ILE A 552 19.02 0.05 8.96
C ILE A 552 18.64 1.53 8.93
N ARG A 553 19.65 2.39 8.75
CA ARG A 553 19.46 3.82 8.47
C ARG A 553 20.16 4.22 7.18
N THR A 554 19.54 5.14 6.43
CA THR A 554 20.18 5.75 5.26
C THR A 554 21.31 6.69 5.69
N GLN A 555 22.33 6.78 4.86
CA GLN A 555 23.44 7.73 5.00
C GLN A 555 23.01 9.09 4.45
N SER A 556 22.25 9.80 5.27
CA SER A 556 21.65 11.10 4.97
C SER A 556 21.58 11.95 6.23
N ALA A 557 21.52 13.27 6.07
CA ALA A 557 21.42 14.19 7.20
C ALA A 557 20.04 14.14 7.91
N ASN A 558 18.97 13.78 7.19
CA ASN A 558 17.78 13.15 7.77
C ASN A 558 17.87 11.64 7.52
N PRO A 559 18.41 10.80 8.45
CA PRO A 559 18.47 9.34 8.27
C PRO A 559 17.06 8.75 8.31
N LEU A 560 16.59 8.21 7.18
CA LEU A 560 15.38 7.41 7.17
C LEU A 560 15.63 6.11 7.93
N THR A 561 14.66 5.69 8.73
CA THR A 561 14.67 4.37 9.37
C THR A 561 13.99 3.39 8.43
N VAL A 562 14.70 2.33 8.05
CA VAL A 562 14.20 1.30 7.12
C VAL A 562 14.18 -0.04 7.84
N HIS A 563 12.98 -0.60 8.01
CA HIS A 563 12.76 -1.90 8.62
C HIS A 563 12.71 -2.98 7.54
N ILE A 564 13.55 -4.00 7.66
CA ILE A 564 13.58 -5.15 6.74
C ILE A 564 12.96 -6.34 7.48
N TYR A 565 11.80 -6.80 7.01
CA TYR A 565 11.13 -8.00 7.48
C TYR A 565 11.41 -9.14 6.50
N SER A 566 11.85 -10.29 7.00
CA SER A 566 12.25 -11.43 6.17
C SER A 566 11.81 -12.74 6.79
N LYS A 567 11.47 -13.72 5.93
CA LYS A 567 11.11 -15.09 6.35
C LYS A 567 11.68 -16.11 5.37
N SER A 568 12.04 -17.28 5.88
CA SER A 568 12.32 -18.46 5.06
C SER A 568 11.05 -19.30 4.82
N GLU A 569 11.12 -20.26 3.90
CA GLU A 569 10.06 -21.26 3.67
C GLU A 569 9.66 -22.00 4.96
N SER A 570 10.65 -22.38 5.77
CA SER A 570 10.45 -23.11 7.04
C SER A 570 9.53 -22.41 8.03
N SER A 571 9.40 -21.07 7.94
CA SER A 571 8.50 -20.29 8.80
C SER A 571 7.03 -20.69 8.66
N LYS A 572 6.60 -21.14 7.48
CA LYS A 572 5.19 -21.37 7.09
C LYS A 572 4.28 -20.14 7.30
N TYR A 573 4.87 -18.96 7.54
CA TYR A 573 4.15 -17.73 7.88
C TYR A 573 3.75 -16.93 6.63
N GLU A 574 2.67 -16.18 6.75
CA GLU A 574 2.15 -15.26 5.75
C GLU A 574 2.79 -13.88 5.97
N ILE A 575 3.60 -13.39 5.02
CA ILE A 575 4.45 -12.20 5.22
C ILE A 575 3.64 -10.95 5.63
N TYR A 576 2.45 -10.73 5.06
CA TYR A 576 1.65 -9.53 5.33
C TYR A 576 1.01 -9.57 6.73
N LYS A 577 0.15 -10.55 7.03
CA LYS A 577 -0.61 -10.58 8.29
C LYS A 577 0.18 -11.14 9.47
N LYS A 578 1.02 -12.16 9.25
CA LYS A 578 1.73 -12.88 10.33
C LYS A 578 3.12 -12.31 10.64
N VAL A 579 3.74 -11.56 9.72
CA VAL A 579 4.97 -10.81 9.98
C VAL A 579 4.68 -9.30 10.06
N ILE A 580 4.36 -8.63 8.95
CA ILE A 580 4.27 -7.15 8.89
C ILE A 580 3.21 -6.60 9.87
N VAL A 581 1.92 -6.93 9.73
CA VAL A 581 0.83 -6.42 10.60
C VAL A 581 1.05 -6.81 12.07
N LYS A 582 1.52 -8.04 12.33
CA LYS A 582 1.79 -8.54 13.68
C LYS A 582 2.88 -7.72 14.38
N VAL A 583 3.92 -7.30 13.67
CA VAL A 583 5.07 -6.57 14.22
C VAL A 583 4.84 -5.06 14.23
N LEU A 584 4.32 -4.48 13.14
CA LEU A 584 4.01 -3.05 13.04
C LEU A 584 2.90 -2.59 13.98
N LYS A 585 1.99 -3.50 14.39
CA LYS A 585 0.82 -3.18 15.21
C LYS A 585 -0.08 -2.08 14.61
N LYS A 586 -0.10 -1.97 13.28
CA LYS A 586 -0.96 -1.09 12.47
C LYS A 586 -1.76 -1.91 11.44
N THR A 587 -2.91 -1.40 10.99
CA THR A 587 -3.56 -1.90 9.77
C THR A 587 -2.73 -1.48 8.56
N ILE A 588 -2.81 -2.21 7.44
CA ILE A 588 -2.15 -1.82 6.18
C ILE A 588 -3.13 -1.85 5.00
N LYS A 589 -2.98 -0.91 4.07
CA LYS A 589 -3.57 -0.96 2.71
C LYS A 589 -2.55 -1.63 1.79
N VAL A 590 -2.96 -2.59 0.96
CA VAL A 590 -2.05 -3.39 0.11
C VAL A 590 -2.39 -3.27 -1.38
N TRP A 591 -1.41 -2.86 -2.20
CA TRP A 591 -1.40 -3.02 -3.66
C TRP A 591 -0.53 -4.22 -4.01
N SER A 592 -1.14 -5.24 -4.61
CA SER A 592 -0.48 -6.50 -4.94
C SER A 592 -1.47 -7.40 -5.67
N ARG A 593 -0.99 -8.24 -6.60
CA ARG A 593 -1.78 -9.35 -7.17
C ARG A 593 -2.22 -10.31 -6.07
N ARG A 594 -3.40 -10.91 -6.23
CA ARG A 594 -4.08 -11.66 -5.15
C ARG A 594 -4.54 -13.03 -5.62
N ASP A 595 -4.49 -14.02 -4.74
CA ASP A 595 -5.18 -15.28 -4.99
C ASP A 595 -6.57 -15.26 -4.34
N SER A 596 -7.45 -16.18 -4.74
CA SER A 596 -8.80 -16.25 -4.18
C SER A 596 -8.87 -16.88 -2.78
N LYS A 597 -7.73 -16.97 -2.06
CA LYS A 597 -7.59 -17.62 -0.75
C LYS A 597 -7.20 -16.63 0.35
N LEU A 598 -6.34 -15.64 0.07
CA LEU A 598 -6.12 -14.51 0.96
C LEU A 598 -7.11 -13.37 0.65
N LYS A 599 -7.94 -13.04 1.63
CA LYS A 599 -8.88 -11.93 1.59
C LYS A 599 -8.41 -10.80 2.49
N GLY A 600 -8.80 -9.56 2.15
CA GLY A 600 -8.77 -8.46 3.10
C GLY A 600 -9.63 -8.80 4.32
N ASP A 601 -9.24 -8.25 5.47
CA ASP A 601 -9.99 -8.41 6.72
C ASP A 601 -10.57 -7.07 7.14
N CYS A 602 -11.83 -7.07 7.55
CA CYS A 602 -12.62 -5.89 7.88
C CYS A 602 -13.64 -6.18 9.00
N ARG A 603 -13.53 -7.32 9.73
CA ARG A 603 -14.51 -7.70 10.76
C ARG A 603 -13.94 -7.53 12.17
N GLY A 604 -14.63 -6.71 12.98
CA GLY A 604 -14.33 -6.51 14.40
C GLY A 604 -13.15 -5.58 14.70
N SER A 605 -12.90 -5.36 15.99
CA SER A 605 -11.96 -4.38 16.58
C SER A 605 -10.48 -4.78 16.52
N GLN A 606 -10.08 -5.62 15.56
CA GLN A 606 -8.70 -6.07 15.38
C GLN A 606 -7.93 -5.27 14.31
N ARG A 607 -6.63 -5.56 14.15
CA ARG A 607 -5.76 -4.95 13.14
C ARG A 607 -5.87 -5.71 11.81
N HIS A 608 -6.02 -4.97 10.73
CA HIS A 608 -6.59 -5.46 9.49
C HIS A 608 -5.65 -5.40 8.28
N ILE A 609 -6.08 -6.01 7.17
CA ILE A 609 -5.50 -5.80 5.84
C ILE A 609 -6.62 -5.26 4.96
N ARG A 610 -6.47 -4.00 4.55
CA ARG A 610 -7.29 -3.34 3.53
C ARG A 610 -6.65 -3.59 2.16
N LEU A 611 -7.46 -3.76 1.13
CA LEU A 611 -7.01 -4.08 -0.22
C LEU A 611 -7.33 -2.93 -1.17
N ILE A 612 -6.31 -2.40 -1.84
CA ILE A 612 -6.46 -1.31 -2.81
C ILE A 612 -7.15 -1.86 -4.07
N LYS A 613 -8.08 -1.11 -4.67
CA LYS A 613 -8.78 -1.51 -5.89
C LYS A 613 -7.93 -1.26 -7.14
N SER A 614 -8.25 -1.94 -8.23
CA SER A 614 -7.71 -1.70 -9.57
C SER A 614 -8.81 -1.01 -10.41
N PRO A 615 -8.47 -0.11 -11.35
CA PRO A 615 -7.17 0.55 -11.50
C PRO A 615 -6.84 1.45 -10.30
N ALA A 616 -5.59 1.90 -10.24
CA ALA A 616 -5.17 3.05 -9.46
C ALA A 616 -4.28 3.95 -10.33
N VAL A 617 -4.22 5.25 -10.05
CA VAL A 617 -3.51 6.25 -10.87
C VAL A 617 -2.24 6.70 -10.14
N VAL A 618 -1.08 6.49 -10.75
CA VAL A 618 0.21 7.00 -10.29
C VAL A 618 0.44 8.37 -10.96
N ARG A 619 0.04 9.43 -10.25
CA ARG A 619 -0.08 10.81 -10.77
C ARG A 619 -1.14 10.93 -11.87
N ASP A 620 -0.75 10.62 -13.10
CA ASP A 620 -1.50 10.67 -14.36
C ASP A 620 -1.57 9.30 -15.07
N HIS A 621 -0.68 8.36 -14.73
CA HIS A 621 -0.62 7.03 -15.32
C HIS A 621 -1.53 6.04 -14.61
N ASN A 622 -2.53 5.51 -15.34
CA ASN A 622 -3.30 4.35 -14.90
C ASN A 622 -2.40 3.11 -14.76
N THR A 623 -2.46 2.44 -13.60
CA THR A 623 -1.92 1.11 -13.40
C THR A 623 -3.00 0.09 -13.02
N TYR A 624 -2.82 -1.13 -13.49
CA TYR A 624 -3.78 -2.24 -13.37
C TYR A 624 -3.06 -3.45 -12.78
N LEU A 625 -3.67 -4.13 -11.81
CA LEU A 625 -3.03 -5.23 -11.08
C LEU A 625 -2.51 -6.36 -12.00
N GLU A 626 -3.14 -6.61 -13.14
CA GLU A 626 -2.72 -7.69 -14.06
C GLU A 626 -1.56 -7.33 -15.00
N LEU A 627 -1.22 -6.05 -15.13
CA LEU A 627 -0.03 -5.60 -15.86
C LEU A 627 1.09 -5.13 -14.91
N ASP A 628 0.74 -4.70 -13.70
CA ASP A 628 1.68 -4.30 -12.65
C ASP A 628 2.24 -5.51 -11.90
N ILE A 629 3.56 -5.65 -11.77
CA ILE A 629 4.18 -6.75 -10.99
C ILE A 629 4.69 -6.29 -9.62
N THR A 630 4.47 -5.03 -9.25
CA THR A 630 4.87 -4.49 -7.96
C THR A 630 3.96 -5.02 -6.86
N ASN A 631 4.53 -5.13 -5.66
CA ASN A 631 3.75 -5.38 -4.45
C ASN A 631 4.22 -4.39 -3.40
N TRP A 632 3.29 -3.60 -2.88
CA TRP A 632 3.57 -2.59 -1.86
C TRP A 632 2.38 -2.40 -0.91
N ALA A 633 2.65 -1.78 0.23
CA ALA A 633 1.65 -1.52 1.26
C ALA A 633 1.93 -0.21 2.00
N VAL A 634 0.88 0.43 2.52
CA VAL A 634 1.00 1.63 3.38
C VAL A 634 0.24 1.45 4.68
N SER A 635 0.75 2.04 5.77
CA SER A 635 0.15 1.91 7.11
C SER A 635 -1.10 2.78 7.31
N ASP A 636 -2.13 2.24 7.94
CA ASP A 636 -3.44 2.88 8.09
C ASP A 636 -3.88 2.89 9.58
N PRO A 637 -3.81 4.03 10.28
CA PRO A 637 -3.07 5.25 9.94
C PRO A 637 -1.55 5.07 10.10
N GLY A 638 -0.75 5.99 9.53
CA GLY A 638 0.68 6.07 9.84
C GLY A 638 1.52 6.85 8.84
N ASN A 639 2.72 6.33 8.63
CA ASN A 639 3.93 7.00 8.15
C ASN A 639 4.87 6.02 7.41
N LEU A 640 4.40 4.80 7.11
CA LEU A 640 5.20 3.71 6.58
C LEU A 640 4.74 3.32 5.18
N PHE A 641 5.68 3.31 4.24
CA PHE A 641 5.56 2.65 2.94
C PHE A 641 6.41 1.38 2.94
N CYS A 642 5.85 0.26 2.49
CA CYS A 642 6.52 -1.03 2.39
C CYS A 642 6.51 -1.54 0.95
N HIS A 643 7.67 -1.91 0.40
CA HIS A 643 7.75 -2.81 -0.76
C HIS A 643 7.83 -4.27 -0.28
N ILE A 644 7.20 -5.22 -1.00
CA ILE A 644 7.24 -6.66 -0.73
C ILE A 644 7.65 -7.39 -2.01
N ASP A 645 8.54 -8.39 -1.93
CA ASP A 645 8.99 -9.15 -3.12
C ASP A 645 7.98 -10.20 -3.59
N LYS A 646 7.16 -10.72 -2.67
CA LYS A 646 6.08 -11.70 -2.93
C LYS A 646 4.70 -11.04 -3.03
N PRO A 647 3.83 -11.52 -3.94
CA PRO A 647 2.44 -11.08 -4.03
C PRO A 647 1.57 -11.59 -2.87
N TYR A 648 0.38 -11.02 -2.71
CA TYR A 648 -0.61 -11.36 -1.69
C TYR A 648 -1.40 -12.64 -2.04
N PHE A 649 -0.64 -13.71 -2.30
CA PHE A 649 -1.15 -15.07 -2.52
C PHE A 649 -1.02 -15.92 -1.25
N LYS A 650 -1.64 -17.11 -1.22
CA LYS A 650 -1.51 -18.07 -0.10
C LYS A 650 -0.29 -18.98 -0.21
N ASN A 651 0.20 -19.28 -1.42
CA ASN A 651 1.36 -20.16 -1.63
C ASN A 651 2.65 -19.62 -1.01
N GLN A 652 2.87 -18.29 -1.01
CA GLN A 652 4.04 -17.67 -0.38
C GLN A 652 4.23 -18.01 1.09
N THR A 653 3.21 -18.53 1.79
CA THR A 653 3.41 -19.12 3.12
C THR A 653 4.52 -20.18 3.14
N ARG A 654 4.68 -20.95 2.06
CA ARG A 654 5.73 -21.98 1.85
C ARG A 654 6.90 -21.50 0.96
N GLU A 655 7.10 -20.20 0.85
CA GLU A 655 8.21 -19.61 0.08
C GLU A 655 9.00 -18.63 0.95
N PRO A 656 10.28 -18.35 0.66
CA PRO A 656 10.94 -17.18 1.20
C PRO A 656 10.22 -15.88 0.79
N ALA A 657 10.26 -14.86 1.64
CA ALA A 657 9.73 -13.53 1.32
C ALA A 657 10.43 -12.41 2.12
N MET A 658 10.53 -11.24 1.53
CA MET A 658 11.07 -10.02 2.12
C MET A 658 10.11 -8.84 1.96
N ALA A 659 10.09 -7.96 2.95
CA ALA A 659 9.46 -6.65 2.89
C ALA A 659 10.38 -5.57 3.45
N ILE A 660 10.46 -4.45 2.75
CA ILE A 660 11.31 -3.29 3.07
C ILE A 660 10.37 -2.13 3.35
N CYS A 661 10.24 -1.76 4.63
CA CYS A 661 9.35 -0.70 5.09
C CYS A 661 10.17 0.55 5.47
N ILE A 662 9.95 1.63 4.72
CA ILE A 662 10.56 2.94 4.92
C ILE A 662 9.63 3.77 5.82
N ASP A 663 10.17 4.30 6.92
CA ASP A 663 9.48 5.27 7.77
C ASP A 663 9.77 6.70 7.27
N ASN A 664 8.77 7.30 6.62
CA ASN A 664 8.81 8.65 6.04
C ASN A 664 7.39 9.09 5.62
N ASN A 665 6.96 10.26 6.10
CA ASN A 665 5.61 10.80 5.85
C ASN A 665 5.36 11.12 4.37
N GLU A 666 6.36 11.61 3.63
CA GLU A 666 6.23 12.09 2.25
C GLU A 666 5.95 10.92 1.29
N ILE A 667 6.79 9.88 1.36
CA ILE A 667 6.63 8.64 0.59
C ILE A 667 5.34 7.94 1.00
N PHE A 668 5.02 7.90 2.30
CA PHE A 668 3.73 7.41 2.78
C PHE A 668 2.57 8.16 2.13
N ALA A 669 2.59 9.50 2.08
CA ALA A 669 1.53 10.32 1.50
C ALA A 669 1.32 9.99 0.02
N ARG A 670 2.37 9.99 -0.81
CA ARG A 670 2.28 9.71 -2.26
C ARG A 670 1.68 8.32 -2.55
N PHE A 671 2.05 7.30 -1.79
CA PHE A 671 1.47 5.95 -1.94
C PHE A 671 0.10 5.81 -1.26
N ASN A 672 -0.20 6.61 -0.24
CA ASN A 672 -1.51 6.65 0.40
C ASN A 672 -2.56 7.40 -0.42
N GLU A 673 -2.17 8.40 -1.22
CA GLU A 673 -3.00 9.08 -2.22
C GLU A 673 -3.47 8.09 -3.31
N ILE A 674 -2.53 7.32 -3.88
CA ILE A 674 -2.84 6.20 -4.80
C ILE A 674 -3.79 5.20 -4.10
N ALA A 675 -3.57 4.94 -2.80
CA ALA A 675 -4.42 4.08 -1.97
C ALA A 675 -5.71 4.74 -1.42
N ALA A 676 -6.03 5.98 -1.81
CA ALA A 676 -7.17 6.77 -1.34
C ALA A 676 -8.09 7.24 -2.47
N GLN A 677 -7.81 6.87 -3.73
CA GLN A 677 -8.66 7.14 -4.90
C GLN A 677 -10.00 6.38 -4.82
N MET A 678 -10.92 6.94 -4.05
CA MET A 678 -12.31 6.52 -3.84
C MET A 678 -13.16 7.79 -3.72
N LEU A 679 -14.31 7.83 -4.40
CA LEU A 679 -15.35 8.88 -4.26
C LEU A 679 -14.96 10.33 -4.67
N LYS A 680 -14.61 10.56 -5.95
CA LYS A 680 -14.75 11.87 -6.63
C LYS A 680 -15.10 11.71 -8.12
N PHE A 681 -16.34 11.33 -8.43
CA PHE A 681 -16.83 11.18 -9.81
C PHE A 681 -18.35 11.44 -9.97
N PHE A 682 -18.96 12.23 -9.07
CA PHE A 682 -20.42 12.33 -8.94
C PHE A 682 -21.06 13.72 -9.17
N GLU A 683 -20.28 14.75 -9.51
CA GLU A 683 -20.79 16.14 -9.63
C GLU A 683 -20.88 16.68 -11.08
N LEU A 684 -20.72 15.84 -12.11
CA LEU A 684 -20.68 16.27 -13.51
C LEU A 684 -21.78 15.67 -14.42
N PHE A 685 -22.77 14.98 -13.86
CA PHE A 685 -23.83 14.27 -14.62
C PHE A 685 -25.25 14.86 -14.45
N ALA A 686 -25.37 16.09 -13.95
CA ALA A 686 -26.67 16.72 -13.66
C ALA A 686 -27.36 17.43 -14.86
N LEU A 687 -26.77 17.44 -16.05
CA LEU A 687 -27.16 18.38 -17.14
C LEU A 687 -27.57 17.71 -18.48
N PHE A 688 -27.74 16.38 -18.52
CA PHE A 688 -28.13 15.65 -19.76
C PHE A 688 -29.45 14.86 -19.66
N PHE A 689 -30.39 15.37 -18.86
CA PHE A 689 -31.76 14.85 -18.77
C PHE A 689 -32.75 15.66 -19.64
N PHE A 690 -32.62 15.62 -20.98
CA PHE A 690 -33.72 15.97 -21.91
C PHE A 690 -33.44 15.54 -23.37
N VAL A 691 -33.73 14.29 -23.73
CA VAL A 691 -34.35 13.81 -24.99
C VAL A 691 -34.85 12.38 -24.70
N ARG A 692 -35.96 11.94 -25.31
CA ARG A 692 -36.53 10.59 -25.13
C ARG A 692 -36.86 9.93 -26.47
N LEU A 693 -36.87 8.59 -26.45
CA LEU A 693 -37.40 7.65 -27.46
C LEU A 693 -36.52 7.29 -28.67
N SER A 694 -36.75 6.07 -29.14
CA SER A 694 -36.33 5.50 -30.44
C SER A 694 -34.84 5.39 -30.74
N HIS A 695 -34.18 4.35 -30.20
CA HIS A 695 -33.39 3.33 -30.94
C HIS A 695 -32.71 2.36 -29.96
N SER A 696 -33.20 1.11 -29.85
CA SER A 696 -32.57 0.09 -28.97
C SER A 696 -31.36 -0.57 -29.65
N GLN A 697 -30.22 0.13 -29.67
CA GLN A 697 -28.94 -0.44 -30.11
C GLN A 697 -28.36 -1.41 -29.06
N THR A 698 -28.97 -2.58 -28.94
CA THR A 698 -28.50 -3.70 -28.12
C THR A 698 -28.66 -5.01 -28.89
N SER A 699 -27.61 -5.83 -28.90
CA SER A 699 -27.49 -7.10 -29.64
C SER A 699 -28.38 -8.23 -29.08
N THR A 700 -29.69 -8.01 -29.06
CA THR A 700 -30.68 -8.96 -28.51
C THR A 700 -30.93 -10.11 -29.50
N CYS A 701 -30.75 -11.35 -29.03
CA CYS A 701 -30.59 -12.49 -29.93
C CYS A 701 -31.91 -13.19 -30.33
N GLN A 702 -33.05 -12.74 -29.79
CA GLN A 702 -34.41 -13.30 -30.00
C GLN A 702 -34.58 -14.79 -29.68
N ASN A 703 -33.63 -15.41 -28.97
CA ASN A 703 -33.63 -16.81 -28.53
C ASN A 703 -33.73 -17.82 -29.69
N LYS A 704 -32.64 -17.97 -30.46
CA LYS A 704 -32.57 -18.77 -31.69
C LYS A 704 -31.70 -20.01 -31.52
N GLN A 705 -32.04 -21.07 -32.26
CA GLN A 705 -31.16 -22.21 -32.52
C GLN A 705 -30.94 -22.36 -34.02
N VAL A 706 -29.74 -22.79 -34.41
CA VAL A 706 -29.37 -23.04 -35.81
C VAL A 706 -28.69 -24.40 -35.89
N TYR A 707 -29.21 -25.29 -36.75
CA TYR A 707 -28.55 -26.54 -37.12
C TYR A 707 -28.10 -26.48 -38.58
N LYS A 708 -26.80 -26.60 -38.80
CA LYS A 708 -26.15 -26.72 -40.09
C LYS A 708 -25.83 -28.20 -40.32
N ALA A 709 -26.38 -28.79 -41.38
CA ALA A 709 -26.11 -30.18 -41.73
C ALA A 709 -24.73 -30.34 -42.41
N PRO A 710 -24.13 -31.54 -42.39
CA PRO A 710 -22.88 -31.79 -43.09
C PRO A 710 -22.98 -31.50 -44.60
N GLY A 711 -21.98 -30.84 -45.16
CA GLY A 711 -21.91 -30.51 -46.59
C GLY A 711 -22.77 -29.33 -47.04
N GLN A 712 -23.47 -28.66 -46.12
CA GLN A 712 -24.35 -27.51 -46.40
C GLN A 712 -23.69 -26.22 -45.91
N ASP A 713 -23.76 -25.13 -46.68
CA ASP A 713 -23.19 -23.83 -46.30
C ASP A 713 -24.18 -22.95 -45.50
N THR A 714 -25.47 -23.07 -45.79
CA THR A 714 -26.62 -22.59 -44.99
C THR A 714 -26.91 -23.49 -43.77
N GLY A 715 -27.93 -23.14 -42.98
CA GLY A 715 -28.42 -23.98 -41.88
C GLY A 715 -29.89 -23.67 -41.56
N LYS A 716 -30.60 -24.67 -41.03
CA LYS A 716 -32.00 -24.55 -40.60
C LYS A 716 -32.08 -23.84 -39.24
N ILE A 717 -33.09 -23.00 -39.05
CA ILE A 717 -33.26 -22.13 -37.87
C ILE A 717 -34.57 -22.50 -37.14
N ILE A 718 -34.55 -22.43 -35.80
CA ILE A 718 -35.75 -22.42 -34.95
C ILE A 718 -35.71 -21.19 -34.06
N PHE A 719 -36.83 -20.47 -33.97
CA PHE A 719 -37.03 -19.32 -33.08
C PHE A 719 -37.87 -19.75 -31.87
N ALA A 720 -37.37 -19.58 -30.64
CA ALA A 720 -38.09 -19.96 -29.41
C ALA A 720 -39.21 -18.98 -28.99
N THR A 721 -39.72 -18.19 -29.94
CA THR A 721 -40.64 -17.07 -29.71
C THR A 721 -41.81 -17.03 -30.70
N VAL A 722 -41.83 -17.96 -31.66
CA VAL A 722 -42.84 -18.09 -32.72
C VAL A 722 -43.08 -19.59 -32.94
N ALA A 723 -44.34 -19.99 -33.10
CA ALA A 723 -44.71 -21.37 -33.43
C ALA A 723 -44.32 -21.71 -34.89
N GLY A 724 -43.02 -21.89 -35.11
CA GLY A 724 -42.41 -22.03 -36.43
C GLY A 724 -42.10 -23.47 -36.84
N ALA A 725 -41.83 -23.65 -38.13
CA ALA A 725 -41.20 -24.84 -38.66
C ALA A 725 -39.68 -24.80 -38.41
N TRP A 726 -38.93 -25.67 -39.08
CA TRP A 726 -37.51 -25.43 -39.34
C TRP A 726 -37.41 -24.43 -40.50
N ASP A 727 -37.16 -23.15 -40.19
CA ASP A 727 -37.00 -22.11 -41.21
C ASP A 727 -35.63 -22.25 -41.92
N ASP A 728 -35.53 -21.83 -43.17
CA ASP A 728 -34.25 -21.79 -43.87
C ASP A 728 -33.43 -20.54 -43.54
N GLY A 729 -32.13 -20.73 -43.33
CA GLY A 729 -31.19 -19.63 -43.12
C GLY A 729 -31.04 -18.81 -44.39
N ALA A 730 -31.54 -17.56 -44.37
CA ALA A 730 -31.68 -16.68 -45.53
C ALA A 730 -30.38 -16.39 -46.34
N GLN A 731 -29.20 -16.70 -45.79
CA GLN A 731 -27.90 -16.60 -46.45
C GLN A 731 -26.93 -17.67 -45.91
N PRO A 732 -25.90 -18.09 -46.68
CA PRO A 732 -24.82 -18.96 -46.21
C PRO A 732 -24.10 -18.44 -44.97
N LEU A 733 -23.59 -19.34 -44.12
CA LEU A 733 -22.89 -18.97 -42.88
C LEU A 733 -21.57 -18.22 -43.11
N SER A 734 -21.05 -18.17 -44.34
CA SER A 734 -19.89 -17.37 -44.73
C SER A 734 -20.22 -15.91 -45.05
N ASN A 735 -21.49 -15.58 -45.32
CA ASN A 735 -21.90 -14.21 -45.67
C ASN A 735 -22.07 -13.36 -44.40
N VAL A 736 -21.29 -12.27 -44.30
CA VAL A 736 -21.40 -11.30 -43.19
C VAL A 736 -22.78 -10.63 -43.15
N ASN A 737 -23.44 -10.50 -44.31
CA ASN A 737 -24.71 -9.80 -44.46
C ASN A 737 -25.91 -10.72 -44.29
N GLN A 738 -26.95 -10.21 -43.61
CA GLN A 738 -28.30 -10.77 -43.49
C GLN A 738 -28.46 -12.13 -42.78
N HIS A 739 -27.42 -12.96 -42.66
CA HIS A 739 -27.53 -14.21 -41.90
C HIS A 739 -27.56 -13.97 -40.37
N SER A 740 -28.27 -14.83 -39.64
CA SER A 740 -28.69 -14.57 -38.26
C SER A 740 -27.57 -14.52 -37.22
N PHE A 741 -26.37 -15.05 -37.53
CA PHE A 741 -25.30 -15.22 -36.53
C PHE A 741 -24.21 -14.13 -36.62
N ALA A 742 -23.81 -13.69 -37.82
CA ALA A 742 -22.99 -12.50 -37.99
C ALA A 742 -23.71 -11.26 -37.44
N LYS A 743 -25.04 -11.16 -37.59
CA LYS A 743 -25.80 -10.04 -37.01
C LYS A 743 -25.75 -10.01 -35.49
N THR A 744 -25.72 -11.16 -34.81
CA THR A 744 -25.52 -11.23 -33.35
C THR A 744 -24.08 -10.90 -32.96
N LEU A 745 -23.10 -11.27 -33.79
CA LEU A 745 -21.68 -11.04 -33.54
C LEU A 745 -21.16 -9.70 -34.12
N GLU A 746 -22.01 -8.88 -34.73
CA GLU A 746 -21.63 -7.62 -35.39
C GLU A 746 -20.97 -6.65 -34.40
N ASP A 747 -21.48 -6.60 -33.17
CA ASP A 747 -20.95 -5.75 -32.08
C ASP A 747 -19.85 -6.44 -31.23
N VAL A 748 -19.59 -7.73 -31.50
CA VAL A 748 -18.41 -8.50 -31.01
C VAL A 748 -17.22 -8.31 -31.97
N VAL A 749 -17.54 -8.09 -33.25
CA VAL A 749 -16.62 -7.81 -34.37
C VAL A 749 -16.21 -6.34 -34.39
N ARG A 750 -17.17 -5.40 -34.32
CA ARG A 750 -16.90 -3.95 -34.34
C ARG A 750 -16.44 -3.45 -32.98
N ASN A 751 -15.57 -2.43 -32.96
CA ASN A 751 -15.08 -1.84 -31.72
C ASN A 751 -16.08 -0.86 -31.09
N GLN A 752 -17.17 -1.38 -30.51
CA GLN A 752 -18.10 -0.57 -29.73
C GLN A 752 -17.65 -0.40 -28.29
N ASN A 753 -17.66 0.85 -27.81
CA ASN A 753 -17.32 1.17 -26.42
C ASN A 753 -18.27 0.47 -25.42
N ASN A 754 -19.53 0.26 -25.80
CA ASN A 754 -20.59 -0.20 -24.89
C ASN A 754 -20.93 -1.70 -24.95
N ILE A 755 -20.26 -2.49 -25.79
CA ILE A 755 -20.44 -3.97 -25.85
C ILE A 755 -19.13 -4.65 -25.45
N LYS A 756 -19.21 -5.74 -24.67
CA LYS A 756 -18.07 -6.49 -24.12
C LYS A 756 -18.38 -7.98 -24.11
N PHE A 757 -17.38 -8.84 -24.28
CA PHE A 757 -17.56 -10.29 -24.37
C PHE A 757 -16.39 -11.13 -23.85
N LEU A 758 -16.73 -12.38 -23.50
CA LEU A 758 -15.79 -13.47 -23.22
C LEU A 758 -16.05 -14.59 -24.22
N ALA A 759 -15.02 -15.01 -24.97
CA ALA A 759 -15.08 -16.12 -25.91
C ALA A 759 -14.20 -17.28 -25.46
N TYR A 760 -14.75 -18.49 -25.53
CA TYR A 760 -14.09 -19.74 -25.14
C TYR A 760 -14.25 -20.80 -26.23
N ASN A 761 -13.17 -21.53 -26.52
CA ASN A 761 -13.16 -22.59 -27.53
C ASN A 761 -11.98 -23.53 -27.25
N ASN A 762 -12.18 -24.84 -27.34
CA ASN A 762 -11.10 -25.82 -27.17
C ASN A 762 -10.15 -25.92 -28.37
N ALA A 763 -10.56 -25.41 -29.52
CA ALA A 763 -9.72 -25.17 -30.70
C ALA A 763 -9.96 -23.72 -31.16
N PRO A 764 -9.29 -22.72 -30.57
CA PRO A 764 -9.46 -21.31 -30.91
C PRO A 764 -8.83 -20.98 -32.29
N PRO A 765 -9.27 -19.93 -32.98
CA PRO A 765 -8.55 -19.42 -34.15
C PRO A 765 -7.14 -18.92 -33.74
N GLY A 766 -6.14 -19.20 -34.57
CA GLY A 766 -4.78 -18.67 -34.44
C GLY A 766 -3.86 -19.31 -33.40
N VAL A 767 -4.32 -20.26 -32.56
CA VAL A 767 -3.47 -20.94 -31.56
C VAL A 767 -3.38 -22.44 -31.84
N PRO A 768 -2.26 -22.95 -32.42
CA PRO A 768 -2.07 -24.38 -32.64
C PRO A 768 -1.79 -25.12 -31.32
N ASN A 769 -2.05 -26.43 -31.31
CA ASN A 769 -1.65 -27.38 -30.27
C ASN A 769 -2.12 -27.06 -28.82
N VAL A 770 -3.31 -26.47 -28.68
CA VAL A 770 -3.97 -26.26 -27.38
C VAL A 770 -4.24 -27.59 -26.68
N ASN A 771 -3.58 -27.83 -25.56
CA ASN A 771 -3.80 -29.01 -24.72
C ASN A 771 -4.90 -28.74 -23.69
N THR A 772 -6.14 -29.15 -23.98
CA THR A 772 -7.27 -29.10 -23.04
C THR A 772 -8.14 -30.34 -23.13
N LYS A 773 -8.77 -30.71 -22.01
CA LYS A 773 -9.73 -31.83 -21.91
C LYS A 773 -11.18 -31.39 -22.08
N SER A 774 -11.45 -30.09 -22.23
CA SER A 774 -12.80 -29.57 -22.44
C SER A 774 -13.19 -29.60 -23.91
N ASN A 775 -14.48 -29.80 -24.22
CA ASN A 775 -15.02 -29.69 -25.58
C ASN A 775 -15.82 -28.40 -25.81
N SER A 776 -16.26 -27.76 -24.72
CA SER A 776 -17.17 -26.61 -24.72
C SER A 776 -16.62 -25.40 -25.47
N LYS A 777 -17.49 -24.77 -26.27
CA LYS A 777 -17.23 -23.53 -27.01
C LYS A 777 -18.42 -22.59 -26.90
N GLY A 778 -18.17 -21.28 -26.98
CA GLY A 778 -19.21 -20.29 -26.84
C GLY A 778 -18.71 -18.87 -26.61
N VAL A 779 -19.66 -17.94 -26.51
CA VAL A 779 -19.43 -16.52 -26.27
C VAL A 779 -20.45 -16.03 -25.24
N MET A 780 -20.00 -15.30 -24.22
CA MET A 780 -20.88 -14.51 -23.35
C MET A 780 -20.70 -13.03 -23.71
N ILE A 781 -21.77 -12.35 -24.06
CA ILE A 781 -21.78 -10.95 -24.51
C ILE A 781 -22.62 -10.15 -23.50
N LEU A 782 -22.20 -8.93 -23.16
CA LEU A 782 -23.02 -7.98 -22.38
C LEU A 782 -22.86 -6.55 -22.88
N SER A 783 -23.88 -5.72 -22.64
CA SER A 783 -23.79 -4.27 -22.84
C SER A 783 -23.42 -3.57 -21.54
N THR A 784 -22.45 -2.67 -21.52
CA THR A 784 -22.17 -1.84 -20.34
C THR A 784 -23.27 -0.80 -20.09
N ALA A 785 -23.98 -0.38 -21.14
CA ALA A 785 -25.00 0.67 -21.09
C ALA A 785 -26.40 0.20 -20.64
N ALA A 786 -26.69 -1.11 -20.70
CA ALA A 786 -28.00 -1.68 -20.36
C ALA A 786 -27.87 -2.98 -19.54
N ASN A 787 -28.91 -3.41 -18.83
CA ASN A 787 -28.88 -4.65 -18.02
C ASN A 787 -29.06 -5.95 -18.85
N SER A 788 -28.69 -5.95 -20.13
CA SER A 788 -28.93 -7.09 -21.04
C SER A 788 -27.61 -7.75 -21.48
N ALA A 789 -27.71 -9.05 -21.75
CA ALA A 789 -26.62 -9.93 -22.15
C ALA A 789 -27.11 -11.06 -23.07
N ALA A 790 -26.17 -11.75 -23.71
CA ALA A 790 -26.44 -12.93 -24.51
C ALA A 790 -25.41 -14.04 -24.21
N TRP A 791 -25.85 -15.29 -24.28
CA TRP A 791 -24.97 -16.46 -24.20
C TRP A 791 -25.14 -17.32 -25.46
N ILE A 792 -24.06 -17.44 -26.19
CA ILE A 792 -23.88 -18.28 -27.38
C ILE A 792 -23.15 -19.55 -26.98
N VAL A 793 -23.60 -20.70 -27.48
CA VAL A 793 -22.92 -21.99 -27.39
C VAL A 793 -22.91 -22.66 -28.76
N HIS A 794 -21.78 -23.21 -29.16
CA HIS A 794 -21.61 -23.81 -30.49
C HIS A 794 -20.64 -24.99 -30.47
N THR A 795 -20.63 -25.72 -31.59
CA THR A 795 -19.75 -26.87 -31.83
C THR A 795 -18.52 -26.52 -32.67
N VAL A 796 -18.59 -25.44 -33.45
CA VAL A 796 -17.60 -25.00 -34.47
C VAL A 796 -16.20 -24.69 -33.88
N PRO A 797 -15.13 -25.41 -34.25
CA PRO A 797 -13.74 -25.03 -33.94
C PRO A 797 -13.29 -23.82 -34.78
N GLY A 798 -12.24 -23.11 -34.36
CA GLY A 798 -11.72 -21.93 -35.08
C GLY A 798 -12.62 -20.71 -35.04
N PHE A 799 -13.62 -20.68 -34.15
CA PHE A 799 -14.69 -19.67 -34.15
C PHE A 799 -15.07 -19.20 -32.72
N PRO A 800 -15.51 -17.95 -32.52
CA PRO A 800 -15.31 -16.80 -33.42
C PRO A 800 -13.86 -16.30 -33.34
N THR A 801 -13.42 -15.51 -34.33
CA THR A 801 -12.19 -14.72 -34.19
C THR A 801 -12.53 -13.40 -33.50
N ALA A 802 -11.86 -13.10 -32.39
CA ALA A 802 -12.19 -11.95 -31.56
C ALA A 802 -11.59 -10.64 -32.11
N ARG A 803 -12.41 -9.58 -32.17
CA ARG A 803 -12.03 -8.22 -32.63
C ARG A 803 -11.48 -8.12 -34.06
N THR A 804 -11.74 -9.12 -34.90
CA THR A 804 -11.56 -9.06 -36.36
C THR A 804 -12.93 -8.97 -37.04
N PRO A 805 -13.01 -8.65 -38.36
CA PRO A 805 -14.20 -8.91 -39.17
C PRO A 805 -14.77 -10.32 -38.98
N TYR A 806 -16.08 -10.48 -39.20
CA TYR A 806 -16.74 -11.78 -39.13
C TYR A 806 -16.10 -12.75 -40.13
N SER A 807 -15.81 -13.97 -39.68
CA SER A 807 -15.21 -15.02 -40.50
C SER A 807 -15.74 -16.38 -40.07
N TRP A 808 -16.10 -17.20 -41.06
CA TRP A 808 -16.57 -18.57 -40.88
C TRP A 808 -15.49 -19.56 -41.32
N PRO A 809 -15.11 -20.55 -40.50
CA PRO A 809 -14.17 -21.60 -40.89
C PRO A 809 -14.72 -22.48 -42.02
N VAL A 810 -14.37 -22.17 -43.28
CA VAL A 810 -14.92 -22.84 -44.47
C VAL A 810 -14.73 -24.36 -44.46
N ALA A 811 -13.65 -24.87 -43.87
CA ALA A 811 -13.40 -26.32 -43.71
C ALA A 811 -14.52 -27.04 -42.93
N GLU A 812 -15.17 -26.35 -41.98
CA GLU A 812 -16.28 -26.89 -41.19
C GLU A 812 -17.62 -26.87 -41.97
N ASN A 813 -17.63 -26.51 -43.26
CA ASN A 813 -18.77 -26.78 -44.14
C ASN A 813 -19.00 -28.28 -44.38
N ALA A 814 -17.96 -29.11 -44.29
CA ALA A 814 -18.08 -30.56 -44.46
C ALA A 814 -18.77 -31.28 -43.29
N ARG A 815 -19.21 -30.58 -42.23
CA ARG A 815 -19.55 -31.18 -40.93
C ARG A 815 -20.84 -30.62 -40.34
N GLY A 816 -21.52 -31.44 -39.54
CA GLY A 816 -22.75 -31.07 -38.84
C GLY A 816 -22.47 -30.22 -37.61
N HIS A 817 -23.15 -29.08 -37.49
CA HIS A 817 -22.95 -28.10 -36.42
C HIS A 817 -24.26 -27.55 -35.86
N LEU A 818 -24.33 -27.51 -34.53
CA LEU A 818 -25.36 -26.81 -33.75
C LEU A 818 -24.77 -25.51 -33.19
N LEU A 819 -25.57 -24.45 -33.24
CA LEU A 819 -25.37 -23.17 -32.56
C LEU A 819 -26.66 -22.78 -31.82
N ILE A 820 -26.52 -22.36 -30.57
CA ILE A 820 -27.62 -21.91 -29.69
C ILE A 820 -27.29 -20.49 -29.23
N CYS A 821 -28.28 -19.59 -29.24
CA CYS A 821 -28.14 -18.23 -28.73
C CYS A 821 -29.30 -17.86 -27.80
N LEU A 822 -28.97 -17.53 -26.55
CA LEU A 822 -29.91 -17.19 -25.48
C LEU A 822 -29.74 -15.72 -25.07
N THR A 823 -30.83 -14.95 -25.01
CA THR A 823 -30.86 -13.58 -24.47
C THR A 823 -31.19 -13.66 -22.98
N ILE A 824 -30.42 -12.99 -22.14
CA ILE A 824 -30.42 -13.18 -20.68
C ILE A 824 -30.07 -11.87 -19.95
N SER A 825 -30.55 -11.73 -18.71
CA SER A 825 -30.10 -10.65 -17.83
C SER A 825 -28.65 -10.84 -17.37
N LYS A 826 -27.91 -9.75 -17.18
CA LYS A 826 -26.49 -9.78 -16.71
C LYS A 826 -26.30 -10.64 -15.46
N SER A 827 -27.23 -10.58 -14.51
CA SER A 827 -27.13 -11.29 -13.22
C SER A 827 -26.98 -12.82 -13.38
N GLN A 828 -27.40 -13.38 -14.52
CA GLN A 828 -27.32 -14.81 -14.81
C GLN A 828 -25.97 -15.27 -15.39
N ILE A 829 -25.11 -14.34 -15.84
CA ILE A 829 -23.75 -14.65 -16.33
C ILE A 829 -22.93 -15.38 -15.25
N ASN A 830 -23.04 -14.94 -14.00
CA ASN A 830 -22.37 -15.60 -12.86
C ASN A 830 -22.89 -17.03 -12.61
N VAL A 831 -24.14 -17.33 -12.98
CA VAL A 831 -24.75 -18.65 -12.85
C VAL A 831 -24.24 -19.59 -13.95
N ILE A 832 -24.14 -19.09 -15.18
CA ILE A 832 -23.51 -19.80 -16.31
C ILE A 832 -22.04 -20.09 -16.02
N ALA A 833 -21.29 -19.08 -15.58
CA ALA A 833 -19.88 -19.23 -15.27
C ALA A 833 -19.63 -20.23 -14.12
N ALA A 834 -20.54 -20.35 -13.15
CA ALA A 834 -20.46 -21.37 -12.10
C ALA A 834 -20.52 -22.79 -12.66
N SER A 835 -21.23 -23.01 -13.77
CA SER A 835 -21.25 -24.28 -14.49
C SER A 835 -19.99 -24.46 -15.32
N LEU A 836 -19.63 -23.48 -16.16
CA LEU A 836 -18.43 -23.51 -17.02
C LEU A 836 -17.13 -23.73 -16.22
N LEU A 837 -17.05 -23.24 -14.99
CA LEU A 837 -15.88 -23.41 -14.12
C LEU A 837 -15.55 -24.89 -13.83
N LEU A 838 -16.56 -25.77 -13.73
CA LEU A 838 -16.32 -27.22 -13.62
C LEU A 838 -15.84 -27.82 -14.96
N VAL A 839 -16.32 -27.26 -16.06
CA VAL A 839 -16.12 -27.71 -17.45
C VAL A 839 -14.75 -27.32 -18.01
N GLN A 840 -14.10 -26.32 -17.40
CA GLN A 840 -12.72 -25.89 -17.72
C GLN A 840 -12.51 -25.58 -19.21
N PRO A 841 -13.41 -24.82 -19.88
CA PRO A 841 -13.21 -24.44 -21.28
C PRO A 841 -12.01 -23.50 -21.38
N MET A 842 -11.29 -23.55 -22.52
CA MET A 842 -10.20 -22.62 -22.74
C MET A 842 -10.77 -21.26 -23.20
N VAL A 843 -10.67 -20.25 -22.34
CA VAL A 843 -10.97 -18.85 -22.67
C VAL A 843 -9.83 -18.32 -23.55
N HIS A 844 -10.14 -17.86 -24.76
CA HIS A 844 -9.16 -17.27 -25.68
C HIS A 844 -9.30 -15.74 -25.79
N TYR A 845 -10.44 -15.19 -25.39
CA TYR A 845 -10.64 -13.75 -25.33
C TYR A 845 -11.56 -13.37 -24.16
N ASN A 846 -11.26 -12.27 -23.48
CA ASN A 846 -12.16 -11.61 -22.53
C ASN A 846 -11.81 -10.12 -22.45
N ASP A 847 -12.78 -9.26 -22.76
CA ASP A 847 -12.69 -7.81 -22.49
C ASP A 847 -13.74 -7.30 -21.50
N ILE A 848 -14.58 -8.20 -20.95
CA ILE A 848 -15.57 -7.83 -19.93
C ILE A 848 -14.85 -7.25 -18.70
N PRO A 849 -15.10 -5.97 -18.36
CA PRO A 849 -14.36 -5.27 -17.31
C PRO A 849 -14.86 -5.68 -15.92
N GLU A 850 -13.98 -5.62 -14.91
CA GLU A 850 -14.30 -5.99 -13.53
C GLU A 850 -15.44 -5.15 -12.90
N THR A 851 -15.76 -3.99 -13.47
CA THR A 851 -16.91 -3.16 -13.08
C THR A 851 -18.25 -3.88 -13.30
N GLU A 852 -18.37 -4.62 -14.41
CA GLU A 852 -19.55 -5.42 -14.75
C GLU A 852 -19.62 -6.72 -13.94
N THR A 853 -18.44 -7.28 -13.60
CA THR A 853 -18.34 -8.60 -12.96
C THR A 853 -18.03 -8.54 -11.47
N ALA A 854 -18.08 -7.35 -10.85
CA ALA A 854 -17.84 -7.15 -9.41
C ALA A 854 -18.76 -8.03 -8.52
N GLY A 855 -19.98 -8.32 -8.98
CA GLY A 855 -20.93 -9.23 -8.35
C GLY A 855 -20.82 -10.69 -8.78
N MET A 856 -19.85 -11.07 -9.61
CA MET A 856 -19.80 -12.33 -10.35
C MET A 856 -18.58 -13.23 -10.00
N PRO A 857 -18.47 -13.74 -8.75
CA PRO A 857 -17.31 -14.48 -8.25
C PRO A 857 -17.11 -15.89 -8.85
N TYR A 858 -17.95 -16.34 -9.78
CA TYR A 858 -17.67 -17.50 -10.63
C TYR A 858 -17.20 -17.10 -12.03
N PHE A 859 -17.67 -15.97 -12.58
CA PHE A 859 -17.17 -15.43 -13.85
C PHE A 859 -15.69 -15.08 -13.73
N ASN A 860 -15.29 -14.36 -12.68
CA ASN A 860 -13.89 -13.96 -12.53
C ASN A 860 -12.98 -15.21 -12.45
N LYS A 861 -13.39 -16.26 -11.72
CA LYS A 861 -12.64 -17.54 -11.68
C LYS A 861 -12.54 -18.23 -13.03
N LEU A 862 -13.55 -18.10 -13.90
CA LEU A 862 -13.55 -18.67 -15.24
C LEU A 862 -12.58 -17.92 -16.15
N ALA A 863 -12.63 -16.57 -16.13
CA ALA A 863 -11.68 -15.72 -16.85
C ALA A 863 -10.23 -15.90 -16.35
N GLU A 864 -10.05 -16.12 -15.05
CA GLU A 864 -8.75 -16.46 -14.42
C GLU A 864 -8.30 -17.92 -14.67
N GLY A 865 -9.03 -18.73 -15.43
CA GLY A 865 -8.69 -20.14 -15.73
C GLY A 865 -8.64 -21.08 -14.51
N LYS A 866 -9.32 -20.76 -13.40
CA LYS A 866 -9.20 -21.50 -12.13
C LYS A 866 -10.05 -22.78 -12.13
N ILE A 867 -9.47 -23.86 -11.62
CA ILE A 867 -10.11 -25.19 -11.58
C ILE A 867 -10.73 -25.48 -10.19
N PRO A 868 -11.96 -26.02 -10.08
CA PRO A 868 -12.54 -26.48 -8.81
C PRO A 868 -11.86 -27.74 -8.26
N THR A 869 -11.04 -27.57 -7.21
CA THR A 869 -10.27 -28.65 -6.57
C THR A 869 -10.94 -29.30 -5.35
N VAL A 870 -12.18 -28.90 -5.03
CA VAL A 870 -12.94 -29.35 -3.85
C VAL A 870 -14.35 -29.73 -4.29
N PRO A 871 -14.95 -30.84 -3.81
CA PRO A 871 -16.31 -31.23 -4.16
C PRO A 871 -17.36 -30.19 -3.72
N PRO A 872 -18.56 -30.14 -4.36
CA PRO A 872 -19.05 -31.10 -5.35
C PRO A 872 -18.44 -30.91 -6.75
N PHE A 873 -17.99 -32.02 -7.36
CA PHE A 873 -17.44 -32.06 -8.72
C PHE A 873 -18.50 -32.13 -9.83
N THR A 874 -19.77 -31.92 -9.47
CA THR A 874 -20.90 -31.79 -10.39
C THR A 874 -21.81 -30.67 -9.94
N SER A 875 -22.41 -29.93 -10.86
CA SER A 875 -23.43 -28.93 -10.52
C SER A 875 -24.68 -29.05 -11.40
N ARG A 876 -25.79 -28.56 -10.83
CA ARG A 876 -27.00 -28.18 -11.55
C ARG A 876 -27.23 -26.70 -11.29
N ARG A 877 -27.43 -25.93 -12.35
CA ARG A 877 -27.88 -24.53 -12.32
C ARG A 877 -29.11 -24.38 -13.21
N SER A 878 -29.85 -23.28 -13.01
CA SER A 878 -30.95 -22.87 -13.88
C SER A 878 -30.79 -21.40 -14.19
N ILE A 879 -31.12 -21.01 -15.42
CA ILE A 879 -31.29 -19.65 -15.89
C ILE A 879 -32.62 -19.56 -16.65
N SER A 880 -33.09 -18.35 -16.92
CA SER A 880 -34.30 -18.06 -17.69
C SER A 880 -34.01 -16.99 -18.75
N THR A 881 -34.56 -17.14 -19.95
CA THR A 881 -34.35 -16.17 -21.03
C THR A 881 -35.12 -14.87 -20.80
N GLU A 882 -34.57 -13.76 -21.28
CA GLU A 882 -35.33 -12.53 -21.50
C GLU A 882 -36.19 -12.71 -22.76
N ASN A 883 -37.52 -12.61 -22.61
CA ASN A 883 -38.49 -12.77 -23.69
C ASN A 883 -39.80 -12.04 -23.34
N ALA A 884 -40.27 -11.17 -24.22
CA ALA A 884 -41.53 -10.43 -24.05
C ALA A 884 -42.79 -11.32 -24.05
N ARG A 885 -42.72 -12.55 -24.60
CA ARG A 885 -43.83 -13.51 -24.63
C ARG A 885 -43.80 -14.53 -23.47
N GLY A 886 -42.78 -14.50 -22.60
CA GLY A 886 -42.64 -15.40 -21.46
C GLY A 886 -41.25 -16.05 -21.36
N PRO A 887 -40.63 -16.09 -20.17
CA PRO A 887 -39.26 -16.58 -20.01
C PRO A 887 -39.14 -18.10 -20.20
N VAL A 888 -38.21 -18.55 -21.04
CA VAL A 888 -37.92 -19.98 -21.25
C VAL A 888 -36.90 -20.45 -20.22
N ALA A 889 -37.18 -21.55 -19.53
CA ALA A 889 -36.28 -22.14 -18.54
C ALA A 889 -35.15 -22.94 -19.20
N VAL A 890 -33.92 -22.75 -18.72
CA VAL A 890 -32.73 -23.46 -19.20
C VAL A 890 -31.92 -24.00 -18.02
N HIS A 891 -31.77 -25.31 -17.96
CA HIS A 891 -30.97 -26.02 -16.97
C HIS A 891 -29.56 -26.29 -17.50
N ILE A 892 -28.56 -26.00 -16.68
CA ILE A 892 -27.16 -26.28 -16.99
C ILE A 892 -26.65 -27.35 -16.04
N TYR A 893 -26.28 -28.49 -16.59
CA TYR A 893 -25.63 -29.59 -15.87
C TYR A 893 -24.15 -29.58 -16.21
N SER A 894 -23.28 -29.71 -15.21
CA SER A 894 -21.83 -29.77 -15.45
C SER A 894 -21.13 -30.73 -14.52
N LYS A 895 -19.99 -31.27 -15.00
CA LYS A 895 -19.04 -32.07 -14.22
C LYS A 895 -17.60 -31.61 -14.50
N SER A 896 -16.72 -31.79 -13.51
CA SER A 896 -15.27 -31.66 -13.72
C SER A 896 -14.61 -33.03 -13.95
N GLU A 897 -13.35 -33.00 -14.38
CA GLU A 897 -12.48 -34.18 -14.54
C GLU A 897 -12.48 -35.09 -13.30
N SER A 898 -12.52 -34.49 -12.10
CA SER A 898 -12.53 -35.20 -10.81
C SER A 898 -13.82 -35.97 -10.52
N SER A 899 -14.89 -35.76 -11.30
CA SER A 899 -16.15 -36.49 -11.16
C SER A 899 -16.13 -37.77 -12.00
N LYS A 900 -16.20 -38.93 -11.32
CA LYS A 900 -16.27 -40.26 -11.95
C LYS A 900 -17.63 -40.59 -12.61
N TYR A 901 -18.60 -39.67 -12.56
CA TYR A 901 -19.89 -39.85 -13.24
C TYR A 901 -19.76 -39.52 -14.73
N GLU A 902 -20.48 -40.25 -15.59
CA GLU A 902 -20.74 -39.78 -16.96
C GLU A 902 -21.93 -38.82 -17.00
N ILE A 903 -21.95 -37.95 -18.01
CA ILE A 903 -22.90 -36.83 -18.06
C ILE A 903 -24.35 -37.27 -18.39
N TYR A 904 -24.56 -38.39 -19.08
CA TYR A 904 -25.87 -38.78 -19.58
C TYR A 904 -26.72 -39.51 -18.52
N LYS A 905 -26.32 -40.70 -18.04
CA LYS A 905 -27.16 -41.53 -17.15
C LYS A 905 -27.04 -41.10 -15.69
N LYS A 906 -25.82 -40.87 -15.20
CA LYS A 906 -25.53 -40.54 -13.79
C LYS A 906 -25.72 -39.06 -13.45
N VAL A 907 -25.76 -38.15 -14.44
CA VAL A 907 -26.13 -36.74 -14.24
C VAL A 907 -27.50 -36.43 -14.86
N ILE A 908 -27.65 -36.36 -16.19
CA ILE A 908 -28.90 -35.90 -16.84
C ILE A 908 -30.11 -36.78 -16.45
N VAL A 909 -30.13 -38.08 -16.80
CA VAL A 909 -31.27 -38.99 -16.52
C VAL A 909 -31.58 -39.05 -15.02
N LYS A 910 -30.55 -39.16 -14.18
CA LYS A 910 -30.68 -39.20 -12.71
C LYS A 910 -31.37 -37.94 -12.15
N VAL A 911 -31.17 -36.78 -12.77
CA VAL A 911 -31.69 -35.49 -12.30
C VAL A 911 -33.02 -35.12 -12.96
N LEU A 912 -33.16 -35.31 -14.27
CA LEU A 912 -34.41 -35.11 -15.01
C LEU A 912 -35.50 -36.12 -14.59
N LYS A 913 -35.11 -37.28 -14.04
CA LYS A 913 -36.02 -38.39 -13.69
C LYS A 913 -36.89 -38.85 -14.87
N LYS A 914 -36.37 -38.76 -16.09
CA LYS A 914 -37.00 -39.16 -17.37
C LYS A 914 -36.02 -40.01 -18.19
N THR A 915 -36.53 -40.83 -19.10
CA THR A 915 -35.70 -41.46 -20.14
C THR A 915 -35.23 -40.36 -21.11
N ILE A 916 -34.12 -40.57 -21.80
CA ILE A 916 -33.67 -39.68 -22.88
C ILE A 916 -33.37 -40.47 -24.15
N LYS A 917 -33.69 -39.88 -25.31
CA LYS A 917 -33.21 -40.32 -26.63
C LYS A 917 -31.95 -39.51 -26.96
N VAL A 918 -30.87 -40.13 -27.42
CA VAL A 918 -29.56 -39.49 -27.62
C VAL A 918 -29.07 -39.60 -29.07
N TRP A 919 -28.69 -38.45 -29.64
CA TRP A 919 -27.91 -38.33 -30.89
C TRP A 919 -26.48 -37.96 -30.51
N SER A 920 -25.53 -38.87 -30.75
CA SER A 920 -24.12 -38.68 -30.40
C SER A 920 -23.26 -39.81 -30.98
N ARG A 921 -22.01 -39.48 -31.32
CA ARG A 921 -20.94 -40.45 -31.62
C ARG A 921 -20.67 -41.36 -30.41
N ARG A 922 -20.32 -42.61 -30.66
CA ARG A 922 -20.21 -43.67 -29.62
C ARG A 922 -18.93 -44.47 -29.77
N ASP A 923 -18.48 -45.08 -28.68
CA ASP A 923 -17.29 -45.95 -28.64
C ASP A 923 -17.64 -47.44 -28.52
N ASN A 924 -18.92 -47.79 -28.68
CA ASN A 924 -19.50 -49.12 -28.50
C ASN A 924 -19.34 -49.75 -27.09
N ILE A 925 -18.68 -49.05 -26.15
CA ILE A 925 -18.55 -49.47 -24.74
C ILE A 925 -19.76 -49.00 -23.93
N LEU A 926 -20.28 -47.80 -24.21
CA LEU A 926 -21.57 -47.36 -23.68
C LEU A 926 -22.71 -47.81 -24.60
N LYS A 927 -23.50 -48.78 -24.15
CA LYS A 927 -24.73 -49.24 -24.83
C LYS A 927 -25.96 -48.46 -24.35
N GLY A 928 -27.02 -48.49 -25.16
CA GLY A 928 -28.37 -48.16 -24.71
C GLY A 928 -28.83 -49.16 -23.65
N ASP A 929 -29.76 -48.74 -22.79
CA ASP A 929 -30.35 -49.61 -21.76
C ASP A 929 -31.86 -49.41 -21.76
N CYS A 930 -32.59 -50.52 -21.69
CA CYS A 930 -34.04 -50.59 -21.76
C CYS A 930 -34.66 -51.53 -20.73
N ARG A 931 -33.88 -52.27 -19.93
CA ARG A 931 -34.43 -53.39 -19.15
C ARG A 931 -34.88 -52.99 -17.74
N GLY A 932 -36.05 -53.48 -17.36
CA GLY A 932 -36.66 -53.24 -16.05
C GLY A 932 -37.25 -51.84 -15.86
N SER A 933 -37.86 -51.62 -14.70
CA SER A 933 -38.62 -50.43 -14.30
C SER A 933 -37.77 -49.18 -13.98
N GLN A 934 -36.53 -49.13 -14.46
CA GLN A 934 -35.63 -47.98 -14.29
C GLN A 934 -35.77 -46.97 -15.45
N LYS A 935 -34.91 -45.95 -15.44
CA LYS A 935 -34.96 -44.81 -16.37
C LYS A 935 -33.76 -44.83 -17.29
N HIS A 936 -34.03 -44.65 -18.57
CA HIS A 936 -33.29 -45.33 -19.63
C HIS A 936 -32.56 -44.36 -20.56
N ILE A 937 -31.67 -44.91 -21.39
CA ILE A 937 -31.06 -44.21 -22.52
C ILE A 937 -31.41 -44.99 -23.78
N ARG A 938 -32.20 -44.36 -24.63
CA ARG A 938 -32.47 -44.77 -26.01
C ARG A 938 -31.47 -44.08 -26.93
N LEU A 939 -30.95 -44.79 -27.92
CA LEU A 939 -30.01 -44.26 -28.90
C LEU A 939 -30.76 -44.03 -30.21
N ILE A 940 -30.52 -42.91 -30.89
CA ILE A 940 -31.22 -42.55 -32.15
C ILE A 940 -30.51 -43.24 -33.31
N LYS A 941 -31.27 -43.85 -34.24
CA LYS A 941 -30.71 -44.53 -35.44
C LYS A 941 -30.01 -43.53 -36.35
N SER A 942 -28.94 -43.97 -37.01
CA SER A 942 -28.16 -43.22 -38.00
C SER A 942 -28.17 -43.98 -39.32
N PRO A 943 -28.30 -43.33 -40.50
CA PRO A 943 -28.48 -41.88 -40.70
C PRO A 943 -29.86 -41.37 -40.24
N ALA A 944 -30.01 -40.04 -40.17
CA ALA A 944 -31.26 -39.35 -39.92
C ALA A 944 -31.39 -38.12 -40.86
N ALA A 945 -32.54 -37.45 -40.85
CA ALA A 945 -32.78 -36.24 -41.63
C ALA A 945 -33.33 -35.10 -40.76
N ILE A 946 -32.89 -33.87 -41.02
CA ILE A 946 -33.30 -32.65 -40.34
C ILE A 946 -33.89 -31.70 -41.38
N ASN A 947 -35.22 -31.61 -41.44
CA ASN A 947 -35.99 -30.87 -42.44
C ASN A 947 -35.44 -31.02 -43.88
N GLY A 948 -35.38 -32.28 -44.36
CA GLY A 948 -34.85 -32.64 -45.68
C GLY A 948 -33.33 -32.75 -45.78
N HIS A 949 -32.56 -32.27 -44.80
CA HIS A 949 -31.10 -32.35 -44.84
C HIS A 949 -30.61 -33.64 -44.16
N ASN A 950 -29.98 -34.54 -44.92
CA ASN A 950 -29.44 -35.79 -44.40
C ASN A 950 -28.25 -35.55 -43.45
N THR A 951 -28.14 -36.37 -42.41
CA THR A 951 -27.07 -36.32 -41.41
C THR A 951 -26.75 -37.72 -40.86
N ASN A 952 -25.52 -37.92 -40.39
CA ASN A 952 -25.03 -39.16 -39.82
C ASN A 952 -23.99 -38.87 -38.73
N LEU A 953 -23.72 -39.85 -37.86
CA LEU A 953 -22.81 -39.68 -36.72
C LEU A 953 -21.36 -39.48 -37.16
N GLU A 954 -21.00 -39.89 -38.37
CA GLU A 954 -19.65 -39.87 -38.93
C GLU A 954 -19.25 -38.45 -39.37
N ALA A 955 -20.20 -37.67 -39.89
CA ALA A 955 -20.02 -36.30 -40.37
C ALA A 955 -20.58 -35.23 -39.41
N ASP A 956 -21.55 -35.55 -38.57
CA ASP A 956 -22.08 -34.64 -37.53
C ASP A 956 -21.20 -34.65 -36.27
N ILE A 957 -20.78 -33.49 -35.76
CA ILE A 957 -20.03 -33.39 -34.49
C ILE A 957 -20.89 -32.94 -33.30
N THR A 958 -22.19 -32.72 -33.52
CA THR A 958 -23.13 -32.37 -32.46
C THR A 958 -23.43 -33.56 -31.56
N ASN A 959 -23.74 -33.27 -30.30
CA ASN A 959 -24.30 -34.24 -29.38
C ASN A 959 -25.51 -33.57 -28.73
N TRP A 960 -26.66 -34.23 -28.79
CA TRP A 960 -27.91 -33.73 -28.23
C TRP A 960 -28.81 -34.87 -27.77
N ALA A 961 -29.81 -34.54 -26.96
CA ALA A 961 -30.76 -35.49 -26.42
C ALA A 961 -32.14 -34.85 -26.18
N VAL A 962 -33.20 -35.64 -26.24
CA VAL A 962 -34.57 -35.20 -25.93
C VAL A 962 -35.21 -36.07 -24.85
N SER A 963 -36.06 -35.48 -24.01
CA SER A 963 -36.69 -36.16 -22.87
C SER A 963 -37.90 -37.01 -23.26
N ASP A 964 -37.94 -38.25 -22.80
CA ASP A 964 -38.96 -39.24 -23.12
C ASP A 964 -39.67 -39.70 -21.81
N PRO A 965 -40.92 -39.27 -21.54
CA PRO A 965 -41.70 -38.21 -22.18
C PRO A 965 -41.36 -36.80 -21.65
N GLY A 966 -41.55 -35.74 -22.44
CA GLY A 966 -41.42 -34.38 -21.93
C GLY A 966 -41.41 -33.24 -22.94
N SER A 967 -40.63 -32.23 -22.58
CA SER A 967 -40.62 -30.84 -23.08
C SER A 967 -39.18 -30.31 -23.21
N ILE A 968 -38.18 -31.18 -23.04
CA ILE A 968 -36.78 -30.80 -22.79
C ILE A 968 -35.90 -31.30 -23.93
N PHE A 969 -35.21 -30.35 -24.57
CA PHE A 969 -34.10 -30.58 -25.48
C PHE A 969 -32.78 -30.25 -24.78
N CYS A 970 -31.77 -31.10 -24.90
CA CYS A 970 -30.44 -30.94 -24.33
C CYS A 970 -29.35 -30.94 -25.40
N HIS A 971 -28.47 -29.95 -25.42
CA HIS A 971 -27.17 -30.03 -26.09
C HIS A 971 -26.08 -30.48 -25.09
N ILE A 972 -25.16 -31.36 -25.50
CA ILE A 972 -24.05 -31.88 -24.70
C ILE A 972 -22.72 -31.62 -25.44
N ASP A 973 -21.67 -31.19 -24.72
CA ASP A 973 -20.36 -30.89 -25.35
C ASP A 973 -19.48 -32.13 -25.60
N LYS A 974 -19.70 -33.21 -24.83
CA LYS A 974 -18.99 -34.49 -24.95
C LYS A 974 -19.83 -35.58 -25.65
N PRO A 975 -19.20 -36.43 -26.49
CA PRO A 975 -19.87 -37.57 -27.10
C PRO A 975 -20.19 -38.67 -26.09
N TYR A 976 -21.03 -39.63 -26.50
CA TYR A 976 -21.45 -40.79 -25.71
C TYR A 976 -20.38 -41.90 -25.69
N PHE A 977 -19.17 -41.51 -25.27
CA PHE A 977 -18.02 -42.39 -25.07
C PHE A 977 -17.84 -42.73 -23.58
N LYS A 978 -17.23 -43.86 -23.25
CA LYS A 978 -16.85 -44.24 -21.88
C LYS A 978 -15.80 -43.31 -21.28
N ASN A 979 -14.87 -42.81 -22.08
CA ASN A 979 -13.73 -42.01 -21.62
C ASN A 979 -14.15 -40.70 -20.93
N GLN A 980 -15.24 -40.04 -21.33
CA GLN A 980 -15.71 -38.81 -20.67
C GLN A 980 -16.12 -39.00 -19.19
N THR A 981 -16.22 -40.24 -18.69
CA THR A 981 -16.26 -40.51 -17.24
C THR A 981 -15.08 -39.88 -16.47
N ARG A 982 -13.94 -39.63 -17.13
CA ARG A 982 -12.73 -38.99 -16.59
C ARG A 982 -12.44 -37.61 -17.20
N GLU A 983 -13.40 -36.98 -17.86
CA GLU A 983 -13.24 -35.67 -18.50
C GLU A 983 -14.27 -34.66 -17.97
N PRO A 984 -13.99 -33.34 -18.02
CA PRO A 984 -15.02 -32.34 -17.81
C PRO A 984 -16.08 -32.40 -18.94
N ALA A 985 -17.33 -32.11 -18.60
CA ALA A 985 -18.45 -32.11 -19.56
C ALA A 985 -19.58 -31.19 -19.09
N MET A 986 -20.35 -30.67 -20.05
CA MET A 986 -21.53 -29.84 -19.86
C MET A 986 -22.72 -30.34 -20.67
N ALA A 987 -23.92 -30.16 -20.13
CA ALA A 987 -25.16 -30.23 -20.87
C ALA A 987 -26.05 -29.02 -20.59
N ILE A 988 -26.66 -28.47 -21.63
CA ILE A 988 -27.58 -27.32 -21.58
C ILE A 988 -28.93 -27.81 -22.06
N CYS A 989 -29.89 -27.86 -21.15
CA CYS A 989 -31.22 -28.41 -21.38
C CYS A 989 -32.27 -27.31 -21.32
N ILE A 990 -32.90 -27.03 -22.45
CA ILE A 990 -33.92 -26.00 -22.64
C ILE A 990 -35.30 -26.66 -22.52
N GLU A 991 -36.16 -26.12 -21.66
CA GLU A 991 -37.55 -26.56 -21.49
C GLU A 991 -38.48 -25.69 -22.34
N ASN A 992 -38.76 -26.15 -23.57
CA ASN A 992 -39.63 -25.51 -24.55
C ASN A 992 -40.22 -26.59 -25.48
N ASN A 993 -41.56 -26.60 -25.60
CA ASN A 993 -42.28 -27.65 -26.32
C ASN A 993 -42.01 -27.64 -27.84
N GLU A 994 -41.81 -26.48 -28.45
CA GLU A 994 -41.64 -26.30 -29.90
C GLU A 994 -40.28 -26.85 -30.34
N ILE A 995 -39.21 -26.42 -29.66
CA ILE A 995 -37.85 -26.95 -29.82
C ILE A 995 -37.82 -28.46 -29.55
N PHE A 996 -38.47 -28.91 -28.46
CA PHE A 996 -38.54 -30.33 -28.14
C PHE A 996 -39.23 -31.13 -29.26
N ALA A 997 -40.34 -30.64 -29.82
CA ALA A 997 -41.06 -31.31 -30.90
C ALA A 997 -40.15 -31.54 -32.11
N ARG A 998 -39.48 -30.49 -32.61
CA ARG A 998 -38.58 -30.58 -33.77
C ARG A 998 -37.42 -31.57 -33.58
N PHE A 999 -36.83 -31.63 -32.39
CA PHE A 999 -35.78 -32.63 -32.11
C PHE A 999 -36.33 -34.02 -31.78
N ASN A 1000 -37.59 -34.14 -31.33
CA ASN A 1000 -38.25 -35.43 -31.11
C ASN A 1000 -38.81 -36.06 -32.40
N GLU A 1001 -39.17 -35.25 -33.40
CA GLU A 1001 -39.44 -35.66 -34.79
C GLU A 1001 -38.22 -36.38 -35.38
N ILE A 1002 -37.03 -35.77 -35.28
CA ILE A 1002 -35.75 -36.37 -35.70
C ILE A 1002 -35.45 -37.63 -34.88
N ALA A 1003 -35.74 -37.59 -33.57
CA ALA A 1003 -35.61 -38.73 -32.67
C ALA A 1003 -36.79 -39.74 -32.74
N ALA A 1004 -37.56 -39.78 -33.83
CA ALA A 1004 -38.63 -40.77 -33.99
C ALA A 1004 -38.08 -42.20 -34.06
N GLN A 1005 -37.00 -42.42 -34.80
CA GLN A 1005 -36.36 -43.74 -34.93
C GLN A 1005 -35.26 -43.93 -33.88
N VAL A 1006 -35.47 -44.88 -32.98
CA VAL A 1006 -34.47 -45.31 -31.99
C VAL A 1006 -34.00 -46.74 -32.27
N GLU A 1007 -32.79 -47.04 -31.80
CA GLU A 1007 -32.17 -48.36 -31.90
C GLU A 1007 -32.89 -49.40 -31.04
N ASP A 1008 -32.94 -50.60 -31.58
CA ASP A 1008 -33.57 -51.75 -30.96
C ASP A 1008 -32.78 -52.16 -29.72
N CYS A 1009 -33.50 -52.43 -28.63
CA CYS A 1009 -32.90 -52.66 -27.33
C CYS A 1009 -32.07 -53.96 -27.32
N PRO A 1010 -30.82 -53.97 -26.79
CA PRO A 1010 -30.01 -55.17 -26.75
C PRO A 1010 -30.69 -56.32 -26.00
N GLN A 1011 -30.90 -57.46 -26.70
CA GLN A 1011 -31.43 -58.72 -26.17
C GLN A 1011 -30.51 -59.37 -25.13
#